data_AF-A0AA90QPK5-F1
#
_entry.id   AF-A0AA90QPK5-F1
#
_cell.length_a   1.000
_cell.length_b   1.000
_cell.length_c   1.000
_cell.angle_alpha   90.00
_cell.angle_beta   90.00
_cell.angle_gamma   90.00
#
_symmetry.space_group_name_H-M   'P 1'
#
loop_
_entity.id
_entity.type
_entity.pdbx_description
1 polymer ?
#
loop_
_entity_poly.entity_id
_entity_poly.type
_entity_poly.pdbx_seq_one_letter_code
_entity_poly.pdbx_strand_id
1 'polypeptide(L)'
;MNTVTLSIVAGIGASVLGVSFAQTAGAIVSVHAAAPQVIVVELQTATTNEAGGTATRPDALDLALTRWTVNGQAPLGISRMSTPYDEQKALATTSPNLFPVTVRHKIYLRLDKPLAQGQPYTIATPYGATRLAFDNRATWCESIKVNQTGYSKLASSRFANFGAYLGNAGSLKLPAGSRYEVIDERSGRTVLGGEPQYIKDDTATASASSGEHVYRLRLDQLPEGGPYFVSVPGCGRSRSFAVGNDASRKIAYVLARGLYHQRCGTALKQPYTRHTREMCHATVADTRTPWVSTPKLSVPDNAVMHPLIGGHHDAGDFDRRPMHTIIPILMLSYFDAFPTHFVDRQYNIPESGNGIPDFVDEALWAVLSWENLQVMDSHDPQFGGVRAGTEMNRHPAYGVHSAASDPGRYGTWAVSEEVTALSAGIFAHAARVIRPHDPVRANALVQRARLAWRYLEKTATPEATKARFMYGALQLYLATGEARYHSLFKNAAQAIVIKNGTWPEQYLPGNASAAVQSAHFVSYLTAHGRAVDPALAQALKDRIVYFADRGGYVGPPPESQAYPQGATAFLAWGATTTQGKYADVYAFASLFAANAGKKQAYINAVSQYADFSLGLNPLGRSFVTGLGTDTPQSPAHLDSYFTKYGLADGAGANPHVKAIGNVPGIVVYGPTEGRSGAAYQTAVSNKLYPAWDKLPGLRRWGDGWSLINSNEFSTWETMVWNAAMHGFLYNASQDPEATSIAPDCDGATCPPTKPNACVIEPTTGALVLSGLATNIVCVQRTDNWAQQPVVNGKARFATPRAVPGTRVYGFSGMNSYGACTTKVVQLTCETP
;
A
#
# COMPACT_ATOMS: atom_id res chain seq x y z
N MET A 1 -6.03 5.89 73.25
CA MET A 1 -4.62 5.57 73.57
C MET A 1 -4.40 4.07 73.49
N ASN A 2 -3.16 3.64 73.32
CA ASN A 2 -2.66 2.26 73.33
C ASN A 2 -2.93 1.40 72.08
N THR A 3 -2.03 1.60 71.11
CA THR A 3 -1.53 0.64 70.13
C THR A 3 -1.18 -0.75 70.69
N VAL A 4 -1.37 -1.79 69.86
CA VAL A 4 -0.52 -2.99 69.82
C VAL A 4 -0.27 -3.34 68.34
N THR A 5 0.95 -3.76 68.01
CA THR A 5 1.48 -3.88 66.64
C THR A 5 1.57 -5.35 66.17
N LEU A 6 1.43 -5.59 64.86
CA LEU A 6 1.58 -6.91 64.19
C LEU A 6 3.04 -7.34 63.96
N SER A 7 3.31 -8.67 63.95
CA SER A 7 4.34 -9.44 63.18
C SER A 7 4.66 -10.79 63.88
N ILE A 8 4.93 -11.96 63.27
CA ILE A 8 4.72 -12.53 61.90
C ILE A 8 4.19 -14.00 62.11
N VAL A 9 3.98 -14.92 61.16
CA VAL A 9 4.95 -15.77 60.38
C VAL A 9 4.13 -16.61 59.37
N ALA A 10 4.74 -17.06 58.26
CA ALA A 10 4.08 -17.78 57.16
C ALA A 10 3.90 -19.31 57.39
N GLY A 11 2.96 -19.95 56.65
CA GLY A 11 2.79 -21.41 56.67
C GLY A 11 1.64 -21.99 55.82
N ILE A 12 1.87 -22.11 54.51
CA ILE A 12 1.33 -23.11 53.55
C ILE A 12 -0.13 -23.62 53.73
N GLY A 13 -0.99 -23.30 52.76
CA GLY A 13 -2.29 -23.95 52.53
C GLY A 13 -2.68 -23.91 51.04
N ALA A 14 -2.15 -24.83 50.24
CA ALA A 14 -2.32 -24.83 48.78
C ALA A 14 -3.61 -25.55 48.34
N SER A 15 -4.70 -24.81 48.13
CA SER A 15 -5.88 -25.33 47.41
C SER A 15 -6.90 -24.22 47.05
N VAL A 16 -6.68 -23.53 45.92
CA VAL A 16 -7.77 -22.86 45.18
C VAL A 16 -7.64 -23.17 43.69
N LEU A 17 -8.50 -24.10 43.26
CA LEU A 17 -9.09 -24.23 41.92
C LEU A 17 -8.36 -23.53 40.77
N GLY A 18 -7.57 -24.31 40.01
CA GLY A 18 -7.20 -23.94 38.66
C GLY A 18 -8.46 -23.88 37.78
N VAL A 19 -9.04 -22.68 37.64
CA VAL A 19 -10.12 -22.43 36.70
C VAL A 19 -9.55 -22.58 35.30
N SER A 20 -9.79 -23.75 34.70
CA SER A 20 -9.63 -23.93 33.27
C SER A 20 -10.51 -22.92 32.55
N PHE A 21 -9.90 -21.88 31.97
CA PHE A 21 -10.55 -21.06 30.96
C PHE A 21 -10.73 -21.91 29.70
N ALA A 22 -11.75 -22.78 29.73
CA ALA A 22 -12.20 -23.53 28.57
C ALA A 22 -12.60 -22.51 27.50
N GLN A 23 -11.77 -22.40 26.46
CA GLN A 23 -11.87 -21.37 25.45
C GLN A 23 -13.19 -21.53 24.69
N THR A 24 -14.16 -20.65 24.95
CA THR A 24 -15.37 -20.54 24.14
C THR A 24 -14.97 -20.04 22.76
N ALA A 25 -14.89 -20.94 21.79
CA ALA A 25 -14.67 -20.54 20.41
C ALA A 25 -15.84 -19.64 19.97
N GLY A 26 -15.50 -18.53 19.34
CA GLY A 26 -16.48 -17.62 18.77
C GLY A 26 -17.00 -18.15 17.43
N ALA A 27 -17.94 -17.40 16.87
CA ALA A 27 -18.77 -17.84 15.77
C ALA A 27 -18.00 -18.27 14.50
N ILE A 28 -18.66 -19.12 13.71
CA ILE A 28 -18.32 -19.33 12.30
C ILE A 28 -18.55 -17.99 11.57
N VAL A 29 -17.49 -17.39 11.04
CA VAL A 29 -17.54 -16.08 10.35
C VAL A 29 -17.59 -16.20 8.83
N SER A 30 -17.06 -17.27 8.26
CA SER A 30 -17.25 -17.59 6.84
C SER A 30 -17.17 -19.09 6.57
N VAL A 31 -17.73 -19.50 5.43
CA VAL A 31 -17.52 -20.83 4.84
C VAL A 31 -17.25 -20.65 3.35
N HIS A 32 -16.16 -21.23 2.88
CA HIS A 32 -15.69 -21.10 1.51
C HIS A 32 -14.89 -22.34 1.12
N ALA A 33 -14.08 -22.27 0.06
CA ALA A 33 -13.27 -23.40 -0.39
C ALA A 33 -11.80 -23.01 -0.61
N ALA A 34 -10.92 -24.01 -0.58
CA ALA A 34 -9.49 -23.84 -0.83
C ALA A 34 -8.96 -24.68 -2.01
N ALA A 35 -9.65 -25.76 -2.36
CA ALA A 35 -9.29 -26.61 -3.49
C ALA A 35 -10.51 -27.44 -3.91
N PRO A 36 -10.47 -28.15 -5.05
CA PRO A 36 -11.59 -28.97 -5.51
C PRO A 36 -12.22 -29.90 -4.45
N GLN A 37 -11.44 -30.43 -3.51
CA GLN A 37 -11.89 -31.35 -2.45
C GLN A 37 -11.79 -30.75 -1.03
N VAL A 38 -11.74 -29.41 -0.88
CA VAL A 38 -11.48 -28.78 0.42
C VAL A 38 -12.43 -27.62 0.70
N ILE A 39 -13.30 -27.83 1.70
CA ILE A 39 -14.08 -26.76 2.34
C ILE A 39 -13.22 -26.10 3.41
N VAL A 40 -13.34 -24.78 3.53
CA VAL A 40 -12.80 -24.01 4.66
C VAL A 40 -13.96 -23.52 5.52
N VAL A 41 -13.91 -23.82 6.81
CA VAL A 41 -14.74 -23.17 7.83
C VAL A 41 -13.86 -22.16 8.55
N GLU A 42 -14.15 -20.87 8.44
CA GLU A 42 -13.43 -19.83 9.16
C GLU A 42 -14.12 -19.56 10.50
N LEU A 43 -13.41 -19.84 11.59
CA LEU A 43 -13.83 -19.52 12.95
C LEU A 43 -13.11 -18.26 13.42
N GLN A 44 -13.75 -17.48 14.29
CA GLN A 44 -13.11 -16.35 14.96
C GLN A 44 -13.17 -16.56 16.48
N THR A 45 -12.04 -16.60 17.18
CA THR A 45 -12.07 -16.64 18.65
C THR A 45 -12.51 -15.29 19.24
N ALA A 46 -13.15 -15.34 20.40
CA ALA A 46 -13.41 -14.13 21.17
C ALA A 46 -12.07 -13.49 21.59
N THR A 47 -12.03 -12.16 21.64
CA THR A 47 -10.83 -11.39 21.94
C THR A 47 -10.30 -11.72 23.34
N THR A 48 -9.20 -12.47 23.40
CA THR A 48 -8.60 -12.91 24.67
C THR A 48 -7.47 -11.97 25.07
N ASN A 49 -7.59 -11.39 26.27
CA ASN A 49 -6.46 -10.77 26.94
C ASN A 49 -5.62 -11.87 27.59
N GLU A 50 -4.51 -12.28 26.96
CA GLU A 50 -3.50 -13.02 27.71
C GLU A 50 -2.78 -12.05 28.65
N ALA A 51 -3.13 -12.13 29.93
CA ALA A 51 -2.64 -11.22 30.97
C ALA A 51 -1.11 -11.22 31.03
N GLY A 52 -0.51 -10.06 30.75
CA GLY A 52 0.95 -9.87 30.66
C GLY A 52 1.48 -9.68 29.23
N GLY A 53 0.65 -9.85 28.20
CA GLY A 53 1.06 -9.63 26.81
C GLY A 53 2.07 -10.66 26.28
N THR A 54 2.06 -11.85 26.86
CA THR A 54 2.74 -13.01 26.29
C THR A 54 1.67 -14.02 25.92
N ALA A 55 1.16 -13.93 24.69
CA ALA A 55 0.50 -15.08 24.10
C ALA A 55 1.53 -16.20 24.12
N THR A 56 1.35 -17.23 24.95
CA THR A 56 2.40 -18.26 25.09
C THR A 56 2.24 -19.33 24.02
N ARG A 57 1.03 -19.50 23.49
CA ARG A 57 0.64 -20.56 22.56
C ARG A 57 -0.48 -20.09 21.62
N PRO A 58 -0.69 -20.77 20.48
CA PRO A 58 -1.87 -20.56 19.65
C PRO A 58 -3.16 -21.01 20.35
N ASP A 59 -4.29 -20.40 20.00
CA ASP A 59 -5.61 -20.76 20.55
C ASP A 59 -5.92 -22.26 20.39
N ALA A 60 -6.59 -22.83 21.39
CA ALA A 60 -6.99 -24.23 21.43
C ALA A 60 -8.35 -24.43 20.73
N LEU A 61 -8.47 -25.46 19.89
CA LEU A 61 -9.73 -25.82 19.23
C LEU A 61 -9.94 -27.35 19.23
N ASP A 62 -11.19 -27.78 19.36
CA ASP A 62 -11.65 -29.16 19.18
C ASP A 62 -11.67 -29.46 17.67
N LEU A 63 -10.60 -30.10 17.20
CA LEU A 63 -10.47 -30.60 15.83
C LEU A 63 -10.56 -32.13 15.77
N ALA A 64 -11.21 -32.78 16.75
CA ALA A 64 -11.43 -34.23 16.68
C ALA A 64 -12.38 -34.57 15.52
N LEU A 65 -11.92 -35.41 14.59
CA LEU A 65 -12.65 -35.77 13.36
C LEU A 65 -14.08 -36.25 13.60
N THR A 66 -14.33 -36.94 14.72
CA THR A 66 -15.67 -37.44 15.12
C THR A 66 -16.68 -36.34 15.46
N ARG A 67 -16.22 -35.10 15.64
CA ARG A 67 -17.01 -33.93 16.04
C ARG A 67 -17.36 -33.01 14.85
N TRP A 68 -16.81 -33.32 13.67
CA TRP A 68 -16.96 -32.55 12.44
C TRP A 68 -17.60 -33.43 11.37
N THR A 69 -18.69 -32.98 10.75
CA THR A 69 -19.30 -33.70 9.61
C THR A 69 -19.68 -32.76 8.48
N VAL A 70 -19.64 -33.28 7.26
CA VAL A 70 -20.12 -32.65 6.04
C VAL A 70 -21.16 -33.60 5.42
N ASN A 71 -22.40 -33.12 5.27
CA ASN A 71 -23.56 -33.94 4.89
C ASN A 71 -23.73 -35.21 5.73
N GLY A 72 -23.43 -35.11 7.04
CA GLY A 72 -23.52 -36.21 8.02
C GLY A 72 -22.36 -37.21 7.98
N GLN A 73 -21.40 -37.06 7.06
CA GLN A 73 -20.20 -37.90 6.96
C GLN A 73 -18.99 -37.20 7.56
N ALA A 74 -18.08 -37.95 8.20
CA ALA A 74 -16.81 -37.38 8.67
C ALA A 74 -15.91 -37.00 7.46
N PRO A 75 -15.19 -35.87 7.51
CA PRO A 75 -14.21 -35.52 6.49
C PRO A 75 -13.01 -36.50 6.52
N LEU A 76 -12.33 -36.68 5.38
CA LEU A 76 -11.13 -37.51 5.29
C LEU A 76 -9.93 -36.97 6.08
N GLY A 77 -9.96 -35.68 6.41
CA GLY A 77 -8.90 -35.03 7.19
C GLY A 77 -9.29 -33.62 7.58
N ILE A 78 -8.75 -33.17 8.71
CA ILE A 78 -8.94 -31.83 9.26
C ILE A 78 -7.58 -31.21 9.55
N SER A 79 -7.43 -29.94 9.21
CA SER A 79 -6.19 -29.16 9.43
C SER A 79 -6.53 -27.68 9.62
N ARG A 80 -5.56 -26.89 10.10
CA ARG A 80 -5.76 -25.50 10.49
C ARG A 80 -4.64 -24.58 10.03
N MET A 81 -5.02 -23.39 9.57
CA MET A 81 -4.17 -22.19 9.65
C MET A 81 -4.83 -21.17 10.60
N SER A 82 -4.09 -20.62 11.55
CA SER A 82 -4.53 -19.50 12.41
C SER A 82 -3.72 -18.27 12.10
N THR A 83 -4.37 -17.11 12.02
CA THR A 83 -3.70 -15.83 11.78
C THR A 83 -4.35 -14.73 12.62
N PRO A 84 -3.57 -13.89 13.32
CA PRO A 84 -4.05 -12.62 13.85
C PRO A 84 -4.71 -11.83 12.73
N TYR A 85 -5.97 -11.48 12.93
CA TYR A 85 -6.79 -10.76 11.95
C TYR A 85 -7.01 -9.31 12.38
N ASP A 86 -7.00 -9.05 13.68
CA ASP A 86 -7.06 -7.70 14.21
C ASP A 86 -6.41 -7.61 15.60
N GLU A 87 -5.93 -6.43 15.95
CA GLU A 87 -5.48 -6.05 17.27
C GLU A 87 -6.24 -4.77 17.68
N GLN A 88 -7.05 -4.88 18.74
CA GLN A 88 -7.92 -3.80 19.19
C GLN A 88 -7.16 -2.82 20.08
N LYS A 89 -7.79 -1.66 20.39
CA LYS A 89 -7.18 -0.66 21.28
C LYS A 89 -6.78 -1.28 22.62
N ALA A 90 -5.66 -0.82 23.18
CA ALA A 90 -5.24 -1.19 24.54
C ALA A 90 -6.37 -0.93 25.55
N LEU A 91 -6.65 -1.89 26.43
CA LEU A 91 -7.77 -1.79 27.38
C LEU A 91 -7.51 -0.86 28.57
N ALA A 92 -6.26 -0.46 28.79
CA ALA A 92 -5.88 0.48 29.82
C ALA A 92 -4.72 1.35 29.33
N THR A 93 -4.80 2.66 29.57
CA THR A 93 -3.71 3.62 29.30
C THR A 93 -2.43 3.33 30.08
N THR A 94 -2.52 2.53 31.15
CA THR A 94 -1.42 2.18 32.06
C THR A 94 -0.73 0.85 31.73
N SER A 95 -1.18 0.08 30.74
CA SER A 95 -0.60 -1.23 30.40
C SER A 95 -0.19 -1.34 28.93
N PRO A 96 1.11 -1.22 28.59
CA PRO A 96 1.60 -1.19 27.21
C PRO A 96 1.58 -2.55 26.49
N ASN A 97 1.03 -3.59 27.13
CA ASN A 97 1.12 -4.99 26.68
C ASN A 97 -0.25 -5.71 26.62
N LEU A 98 -1.37 -5.02 26.87
CA LEU A 98 -2.72 -5.63 26.94
C LEU A 98 -3.59 -5.18 25.77
N PHE A 99 -3.33 -5.77 24.59
CA PHE A 99 -4.14 -5.60 23.40
C PHE A 99 -5.04 -6.82 23.16
N PRO A 100 -6.36 -6.64 22.98
CA PRO A 100 -7.23 -7.74 22.58
C PRO A 100 -6.94 -8.14 21.14
N VAL A 101 -6.35 -9.33 20.95
CA VAL A 101 -6.10 -9.89 19.61
C VAL A 101 -7.30 -10.71 19.15
N THR A 102 -7.81 -10.40 17.96
CA THR A 102 -8.80 -11.22 17.23
C THR A 102 -8.05 -12.18 16.33
N VAL A 103 -8.25 -13.49 16.51
CA VAL A 103 -7.61 -14.52 15.67
C VAL A 103 -8.68 -15.16 14.78
N ARG A 104 -8.35 -15.34 13.50
CA ARG A 104 -9.14 -16.16 12.58
C ARG A 104 -8.48 -17.50 12.36
N HIS A 105 -9.29 -18.56 12.34
CA HIS A 105 -8.87 -19.94 12.17
C HIS A 105 -9.55 -20.53 10.95
N LYS A 106 -8.77 -20.75 9.89
CA LYS A 106 -9.19 -21.46 8.70
C LYS A 106 -9.08 -22.95 8.98
N ILE A 107 -10.23 -23.62 9.15
CA ILE A 107 -10.31 -25.06 9.35
C ILE A 107 -10.59 -25.72 8.01
N TYR A 108 -9.60 -26.46 7.50
CA TYR A 108 -9.63 -27.14 6.21
C TYR A 108 -10.19 -28.55 6.38
N LEU A 109 -11.36 -28.80 5.78
CA LEU A 109 -12.04 -30.09 5.77
C LEU A 109 -11.83 -30.75 4.40
N ARG A 110 -11.05 -31.84 4.37
CA ARG A 110 -10.80 -32.63 3.15
C ARG A 110 -11.93 -33.62 2.90
N LEU A 111 -12.46 -33.64 1.68
CA LEU A 111 -13.54 -34.53 1.25
C LEU A 111 -13.02 -35.69 0.38
N ASP A 112 -13.84 -36.73 0.20
CA ASP A 112 -13.59 -37.85 -0.71
C ASP A 112 -13.78 -37.48 -2.19
N LYS A 113 -14.70 -36.53 -2.44
CA LYS A 113 -15.12 -36.11 -3.78
C LYS A 113 -14.97 -34.60 -3.95
N PRO A 114 -14.80 -34.12 -5.20
CA PRO A 114 -14.80 -32.69 -5.47
C PRO A 114 -16.13 -32.02 -5.11
N LEU A 115 -16.09 -30.72 -4.81
CA LEU A 115 -17.29 -29.89 -4.67
C LEU A 115 -18.00 -29.81 -6.03
N ALA A 116 -19.30 -30.03 -6.03
CA ALA A 116 -20.11 -30.12 -7.24
C ALA A 116 -21.03 -28.90 -7.36
N GLN A 117 -21.11 -28.32 -8.57
CA GLN A 117 -21.89 -27.11 -8.86
C GLN A 117 -23.34 -27.27 -8.37
N GLY A 118 -23.83 -26.29 -7.61
CA GLY A 118 -25.19 -26.26 -7.07
C GLY A 118 -25.45 -27.20 -5.89
N GLN A 119 -24.48 -28.05 -5.50
CA GLN A 119 -24.66 -28.93 -4.35
C GLN A 119 -24.52 -28.17 -3.03
N PRO A 120 -25.46 -28.35 -2.10
CA PRO A 120 -25.31 -27.86 -0.75
C PRO A 120 -24.49 -28.82 0.12
N TYR A 121 -23.61 -28.24 0.94
CA TYR A 121 -22.83 -28.93 1.95
C TYR A 121 -23.25 -28.40 3.33
N THR A 122 -24.04 -29.19 4.05
CA THR A 122 -24.39 -28.93 5.45
C THR A 122 -23.23 -29.38 6.33
N ILE A 123 -22.70 -28.49 7.14
CA ILE A 123 -21.48 -28.71 7.91
C ILE A 123 -21.83 -28.57 9.40
N ALA A 124 -21.62 -29.63 10.18
CA ALA A 124 -21.78 -29.60 11.63
C ALA A 124 -20.40 -29.65 12.29
N THR A 125 -20.22 -28.81 13.32
CA THR A 125 -18.94 -28.60 14.00
C THR A 125 -19.18 -28.52 15.52
N PRO A 126 -18.14 -28.60 16.37
CA PRO A 126 -18.25 -28.29 17.81
C PRO A 126 -18.75 -26.86 18.11
N TYR A 127 -18.75 -25.98 17.11
CA TYR A 127 -18.95 -24.54 17.20
C TYR A 127 -20.22 -24.06 16.50
N GLY A 128 -21.14 -25.00 16.24
CA GLY A 128 -22.39 -24.77 15.53
C GLY A 128 -22.44 -25.43 14.17
N ALA A 129 -23.60 -25.33 13.53
CA ALA A 129 -23.83 -25.83 12.17
C ALA A 129 -23.90 -24.65 11.18
N THR A 130 -23.50 -24.92 9.95
CA THR A 130 -23.48 -23.96 8.84
C THR A 130 -23.71 -24.68 7.51
N ARG A 131 -23.80 -23.94 6.40
CA ARG A 131 -24.05 -24.49 5.07
C ARG A 131 -23.28 -23.73 4.00
N LEU A 132 -22.60 -24.46 3.12
CA LEU A 132 -22.05 -23.94 1.88
C LEU A 132 -22.96 -24.35 0.72
N ALA A 133 -23.63 -23.40 0.08
CA ALA A 133 -24.22 -23.61 -1.25
C ALA A 133 -23.10 -23.41 -2.28
N PHE A 134 -22.55 -24.49 -2.83
CA PHE A 134 -21.36 -24.40 -3.66
C PHE A 134 -21.70 -23.95 -5.09
N ASP A 135 -21.04 -22.89 -5.54
CA ASP A 135 -21.12 -22.39 -6.90
C ASP A 135 -19.73 -21.90 -7.35
N ASN A 136 -19.23 -22.42 -8.46
CA ASN A 136 -17.96 -22.02 -9.07
C ASN A 136 -17.83 -20.50 -9.27
N ARG A 137 -18.96 -19.80 -9.45
CA ARG A 137 -19.05 -18.36 -9.78
C ARG A 137 -19.45 -17.47 -8.61
N ALA A 138 -19.73 -18.03 -7.43
CA ALA A 138 -20.09 -17.26 -6.22
C ALA A 138 -19.34 -17.69 -4.95
N THR A 139 -18.98 -18.97 -4.80
CA THR A 139 -18.13 -19.43 -3.70
C THR A 139 -16.72 -18.91 -3.87
N TRP A 140 -16.16 -18.27 -2.85
CA TRP A 140 -14.76 -17.85 -2.84
C TRP A 140 -13.82 -19.07 -2.74
N CYS A 141 -12.80 -19.11 -3.60
CA CYS A 141 -11.69 -20.06 -3.55
C CYS A 141 -10.44 -19.31 -3.10
N GLU A 142 -9.98 -19.52 -1.86
CA GLU A 142 -8.87 -18.73 -1.30
C GLU A 142 -7.50 -19.01 -1.96
N SER A 143 -7.37 -20.14 -2.65
CA SER A 143 -6.16 -20.52 -3.37
C SER A 143 -5.98 -19.81 -4.71
N ILE A 144 -7.02 -19.14 -5.26
CA ILE A 144 -6.90 -18.32 -6.48
C ILE A 144 -6.53 -16.89 -6.08
N LYS A 145 -5.28 -16.51 -6.30
CA LYS A 145 -4.74 -15.19 -6.01
C LYS A 145 -4.66 -14.33 -7.26
N VAL A 146 -5.04 -13.08 -7.10
CA VAL A 146 -5.10 -12.03 -8.12
C VAL A 146 -4.56 -10.74 -7.52
N ASN A 147 -4.13 -9.80 -8.34
CA ASN A 147 -4.12 -8.40 -7.92
C ASN A 147 -5.58 -7.99 -7.64
N GLN A 148 -5.94 -7.76 -6.37
CA GLN A 148 -7.31 -7.53 -5.93
C GLN A 148 -7.86 -6.15 -6.30
N THR A 149 -7.03 -5.25 -6.85
CA THR A 149 -7.52 -3.97 -7.38
C THR A 149 -7.60 -4.06 -8.91
N GLY A 150 -6.50 -4.41 -9.56
CA GLY A 150 -6.48 -4.64 -10.99
C GLY A 150 -5.12 -4.42 -11.65
N TYR A 151 -5.05 -4.83 -12.91
CA TYR A 151 -3.83 -4.89 -13.70
C TYR A 151 -3.72 -3.68 -14.65
N SER A 152 -2.51 -3.18 -14.89
CA SER A 152 -2.28 -2.08 -15.84
C SER A 152 -2.52 -2.52 -17.30
N LYS A 153 -3.12 -1.64 -18.11
CA LYS A 153 -3.19 -1.82 -19.58
C LYS A 153 -1.84 -1.74 -20.28
N LEU A 154 -0.84 -1.14 -19.63
CA LEU A 154 0.52 -1.04 -20.18
C LEU A 154 1.23 -2.40 -20.16
N ALA A 155 0.74 -3.37 -19.39
CA ALA A 155 1.31 -4.72 -19.28
C ALA A 155 0.62 -5.71 -20.23
N SER A 156 1.41 -6.38 -21.07
CA SER A 156 0.94 -7.44 -21.97
C SER A 156 1.01 -8.83 -21.33
N SER A 157 1.89 -9.06 -20.34
CA SER A 157 1.86 -10.26 -19.48
C SER A 157 1.21 -9.91 -18.15
N ARG A 158 0.14 -10.66 -17.83
CA ARG A 158 -0.71 -10.50 -16.65
C ARG A 158 -1.14 -11.90 -16.23
N PHE A 159 -1.20 -12.18 -14.92
CA PHE A 159 -1.63 -13.49 -14.45
C PHE A 159 -2.24 -13.49 -13.04
N ALA A 160 -3.04 -14.52 -12.81
CA ALA A 160 -3.42 -14.98 -11.49
C ALA A 160 -2.63 -16.27 -11.17
N ASN A 161 -2.55 -16.66 -9.90
CA ASN A 161 -1.95 -17.92 -9.47
C ASN A 161 -2.99 -18.76 -8.72
N PHE A 162 -3.04 -20.07 -8.99
CA PHE A 162 -3.59 -21.06 -8.07
C PHE A 162 -2.45 -21.68 -7.25
N GLY A 163 -2.61 -21.72 -5.94
CA GLY A 163 -1.73 -22.49 -5.05
C GLY A 163 -2.41 -22.71 -3.70
N ALA A 164 -2.44 -23.95 -3.22
CA ALA A 164 -3.14 -24.34 -2.01
C ALA A 164 -2.17 -24.74 -0.90
N TYR A 165 -2.34 -24.15 0.29
CA TYR A 165 -1.61 -24.47 1.52
C TYR A 165 -2.61 -24.57 2.67
N LEU A 166 -2.73 -25.76 3.25
CA LEU A 166 -3.76 -26.14 4.22
C LEU A 166 -3.24 -26.05 5.66
N GLY A 167 -2.43 -25.03 5.95
CA GLY A 167 -1.78 -24.86 7.25
C GLY A 167 -0.91 -26.05 7.63
N ASN A 168 -1.20 -26.69 8.76
CA ASN A 168 -0.41 -27.82 9.26
C ASN A 168 -0.51 -29.12 8.41
N ALA A 169 -1.36 -29.18 7.39
CA ALA A 169 -1.37 -30.27 6.41
C ALA A 169 -0.47 -30.01 5.17
N GLY A 170 0.16 -28.83 5.08
CA GLY A 170 1.06 -28.49 3.96
C GLY A 170 0.33 -28.17 2.66
N SER A 171 1.02 -28.36 1.54
CA SER A 171 0.51 -28.02 0.20
C SER A 171 -0.49 -29.05 -0.36
N LEU A 172 -1.35 -28.61 -1.27
CA LEU A 172 -2.16 -29.50 -2.11
C LEU A 172 -1.93 -29.18 -3.59
N LYS A 173 -1.69 -30.21 -4.41
CA LYS A 173 -1.63 -30.08 -5.87
C LYS A 173 -3.04 -29.87 -6.44
N LEU A 174 -3.14 -29.01 -7.45
CA LEU A 174 -4.34 -28.93 -8.26
C LEU A 174 -4.44 -30.21 -9.12
N PRO A 175 -5.61 -30.86 -9.23
CA PRO A 175 -5.77 -32.09 -10.01
C PRO A 175 -5.38 -31.90 -11.48
N ALA A 176 -4.77 -32.93 -12.08
CA ALA A 176 -4.47 -32.94 -13.52
C ALA A 176 -5.76 -32.78 -14.35
N GLY A 177 -5.68 -32.05 -15.46
CA GLY A 177 -6.86 -31.74 -16.30
C GLY A 177 -7.80 -30.67 -15.73
N SER A 178 -7.47 -30.05 -14.58
CA SER A 178 -8.21 -28.88 -14.09
C SER A 178 -8.16 -27.73 -15.11
N ARG A 179 -9.22 -26.93 -15.15
CA ARG A 179 -9.34 -25.76 -16.03
C ARG A 179 -9.69 -24.51 -15.22
N TYR A 180 -9.49 -23.34 -15.80
CA TYR A 180 -9.99 -22.09 -15.27
C TYR A 180 -10.75 -21.31 -16.33
N GLU A 181 -11.73 -20.54 -15.88
CA GLU A 181 -12.46 -19.53 -16.64
C GLU A 181 -12.12 -18.15 -16.07
N VAL A 182 -12.09 -17.12 -16.90
CA VAL A 182 -12.18 -15.72 -16.47
C VAL A 182 -13.53 -15.19 -16.92
N ILE A 183 -14.29 -14.62 -16.00
CA ILE A 183 -15.69 -14.24 -16.21
C ILE A 183 -15.82 -12.74 -15.97
N ASP A 184 -16.48 -12.05 -16.91
CA ASP A 184 -16.98 -10.70 -16.71
C ASP A 184 -18.15 -10.72 -15.73
N GLU A 185 -18.00 -10.05 -14.60
CA GLU A 185 -18.94 -10.13 -13.48
C GLU A 185 -20.28 -9.43 -13.77
N ARG A 186 -20.29 -8.43 -14.67
CA ARG A 186 -21.49 -7.66 -15.02
C ARG A 186 -22.41 -8.43 -15.97
N SER A 187 -21.84 -9.16 -16.92
CA SER A 187 -22.56 -9.93 -17.95
C SER A 187 -22.66 -11.43 -17.64
N GLY A 188 -21.87 -11.94 -16.71
CA GLY A 188 -21.76 -13.37 -16.41
C GLY A 188 -21.08 -14.19 -17.52
N ARG A 189 -20.52 -13.55 -18.55
CA ARG A 189 -19.90 -14.24 -19.69
C ARG A 189 -18.48 -14.66 -19.37
N THR A 190 -18.14 -15.91 -19.71
CA THR A 190 -16.73 -16.33 -19.81
C THR A 190 -16.07 -15.55 -20.94
N VAL A 191 -14.99 -14.83 -20.65
CA VAL A 191 -14.25 -13.98 -21.60
C VAL A 191 -12.88 -14.54 -21.96
N LEU A 192 -12.30 -15.38 -21.09
CA LEU A 192 -11.03 -16.08 -21.29
C LEU A 192 -11.10 -17.41 -20.51
N GLY A 193 -10.22 -18.36 -20.82
CA GLY A 193 -10.08 -19.59 -20.05
C GLY A 193 -8.94 -20.45 -20.58
N GLY A 194 -8.56 -21.48 -19.82
CA GLY A 194 -7.48 -22.38 -20.22
C GLY A 194 -7.13 -23.42 -19.17
N GLU A 195 -5.96 -24.02 -19.33
CA GLU A 195 -5.39 -24.97 -18.37
C GLU A 195 -4.35 -24.25 -17.49
N PRO A 196 -4.36 -24.46 -16.15
CA PRO A 196 -3.36 -23.91 -15.24
C PRO A 196 -1.96 -24.43 -15.55
N GLN A 197 -1.02 -23.54 -15.83
CA GLN A 197 0.37 -23.90 -16.12
C GLN A 197 1.14 -24.14 -14.81
N TYR A 198 1.60 -25.35 -14.53
CA TYR A 198 2.48 -25.58 -13.38
C TYR A 198 3.81 -24.83 -13.55
N ILE A 199 4.16 -23.96 -12.59
CA ILE A 199 5.36 -23.12 -12.64
C ILE A 199 6.45 -23.66 -11.72
N LYS A 200 6.12 -23.94 -10.45
CA LYS A 200 7.14 -24.25 -9.43
C LYS A 200 6.59 -25.16 -8.33
N ASP A 201 7.46 -26.06 -7.88
CA ASP A 201 7.37 -26.64 -6.53
C ASP A 201 8.02 -25.66 -5.55
N ASP A 202 7.20 -24.92 -4.81
CA ASP A 202 7.61 -23.87 -3.89
C ASP A 202 7.18 -24.19 -2.45
N THR A 203 7.09 -25.49 -2.16
CA THR A 203 6.52 -26.09 -0.93
C THR A 203 7.44 -26.06 0.29
N ALA A 204 8.69 -25.62 0.12
CA ALA A 204 9.66 -25.48 1.19
C ALA A 204 9.24 -24.45 2.26
N THR A 205 9.81 -24.57 3.45
CA THR A 205 9.63 -23.61 4.57
C THR A 205 10.74 -22.55 4.65
N ALA A 206 11.63 -22.51 3.65
CA ALA A 206 12.75 -21.59 3.58
C ALA A 206 12.30 -20.12 3.40
N SER A 207 13.26 -19.20 3.52
CA SER A 207 13.10 -17.79 3.15
C SER A 207 12.58 -17.67 1.72
N ALA A 208 11.74 -16.67 1.48
CA ALA A 208 11.05 -16.41 0.21
C ALA A 208 10.17 -17.55 -0.37
N SER A 209 9.94 -18.66 0.36
CA SER A 209 9.06 -19.75 -0.10
C SER A 209 7.59 -19.50 0.27
N SER A 210 6.68 -19.87 -0.62
CA SER A 210 5.22 -19.75 -0.45
C SER A 210 4.56 -20.91 0.30
N GLY A 211 5.19 -22.09 0.30
CA GLY A 211 4.61 -23.34 0.79
C GLY A 211 3.68 -24.02 -0.19
N GLU A 212 3.78 -23.74 -1.50
CA GLU A 212 2.76 -24.11 -2.48
C GLU A 212 3.31 -24.83 -3.71
N HIS A 213 2.45 -25.68 -4.30
CA HIS A 213 2.54 -26.03 -5.71
C HIS A 213 1.86 -24.91 -6.50
N VAL A 214 2.62 -24.12 -7.25
CA VAL A 214 2.11 -22.89 -7.89
C VAL A 214 1.79 -23.14 -9.36
N TYR A 215 0.55 -22.84 -9.73
CA TYR A 215 0.02 -22.94 -11.08
C TYR A 215 -0.40 -21.55 -11.56
N ARG A 216 0.02 -21.15 -12.75
CA ARG A 216 -0.31 -19.87 -13.35
C ARG A 216 -1.55 -19.93 -14.20
N LEU A 217 -2.41 -18.93 -14.03
CA LEU A 217 -3.65 -18.72 -14.78
C LEU A 217 -3.41 -17.44 -15.61
N ARG A 218 -3.27 -17.61 -16.92
CA ARG A 218 -2.85 -16.54 -17.85
C ARG A 218 -3.99 -15.55 -18.08
N LEU A 219 -3.68 -14.25 -18.02
CA LEU A 219 -4.62 -13.14 -18.22
C LEU A 219 -4.18 -12.19 -19.35
N ASP A 220 -3.14 -12.56 -20.11
CA ASP A 220 -2.47 -11.76 -21.14
C ASP A 220 -3.44 -11.19 -22.20
N GLN A 221 -4.46 -11.98 -22.56
CA GLN A 221 -5.47 -11.66 -23.56
C GLN A 221 -6.74 -11.02 -22.98
N LEU A 222 -6.81 -10.80 -21.67
CA LEU A 222 -7.99 -10.22 -21.02
C LEU A 222 -8.13 -8.74 -21.43
N PRO A 223 -9.28 -8.30 -21.99
CA PRO A 223 -9.45 -6.92 -22.44
C PRO A 223 -9.52 -5.93 -21.28
N GLU A 224 -9.41 -4.65 -21.60
CA GLU A 224 -9.63 -3.56 -20.64
C GLU A 224 -11.08 -3.56 -20.10
N GLY A 225 -11.28 -3.17 -18.84
CA GLY A 225 -12.59 -3.13 -18.19
C GLY A 225 -12.72 -4.07 -16.98
N GLY A 226 -13.89 -4.71 -16.87
CA GLY A 226 -14.30 -5.53 -15.72
C GLY A 226 -15.41 -4.87 -14.87
N PRO A 227 -15.62 -5.31 -13.61
CA PRO A 227 -14.83 -6.29 -12.89
C PRO A 227 -14.87 -7.69 -13.51
N TYR A 228 -13.74 -8.38 -13.42
CA TYR A 228 -13.53 -9.77 -13.78
C TYR A 228 -13.25 -10.61 -12.53
N PHE A 229 -13.46 -11.92 -12.63
CA PHE A 229 -12.94 -12.89 -11.66
C PHE A 229 -12.49 -14.16 -12.37
N VAL A 230 -11.54 -14.87 -11.76
CA VAL A 230 -11.10 -16.20 -12.21
C VAL A 230 -11.88 -17.27 -11.44
N SER A 231 -12.40 -18.28 -12.12
CA SER A 231 -13.15 -19.41 -11.59
C SER A 231 -12.42 -20.72 -11.91
N VAL A 232 -12.25 -21.60 -10.90
CA VAL A 232 -11.73 -22.96 -11.07
C VAL A 232 -12.82 -23.94 -10.66
N PRO A 233 -13.34 -24.79 -11.57
CA PRO A 233 -14.38 -25.75 -11.26
C PRO A 233 -14.04 -26.66 -10.06
N GLY A 234 -15.00 -26.79 -9.15
CA GLY A 234 -14.84 -27.51 -7.88
C GLY A 234 -14.15 -26.71 -6.78
N CYS A 235 -13.45 -25.61 -7.08
CA CYS A 235 -12.94 -24.71 -6.03
C CYS A 235 -13.80 -23.46 -5.82
N GLY A 236 -14.30 -22.82 -6.89
CA GLY A 236 -14.91 -21.49 -6.77
C GLY A 236 -14.08 -20.42 -7.48
N ARG A 237 -14.26 -19.16 -7.06
CA ARG A 237 -13.70 -17.97 -7.71
C ARG A 237 -12.72 -17.16 -6.87
N SER A 238 -11.89 -16.38 -7.55
CA SER A 238 -11.08 -15.31 -6.99
C SER A 238 -11.94 -14.15 -6.46
N ARG A 239 -11.28 -13.22 -5.76
CA ARG A 239 -11.77 -11.84 -5.61
C ARG A 239 -11.90 -11.18 -6.99
N SER A 240 -12.79 -10.19 -7.10
CA SER A 240 -12.93 -9.38 -8.32
C SER A 240 -11.72 -8.48 -8.53
N PHE A 241 -11.41 -8.18 -9.78
CA PHE A 241 -10.35 -7.25 -10.18
C PHE A 241 -10.72 -6.57 -11.50
N ALA A 242 -10.07 -5.46 -11.84
CA ALA A 242 -10.24 -4.81 -13.14
C ALA A 242 -8.95 -4.88 -13.98
N VAL A 243 -9.06 -4.47 -15.25
CA VAL A 243 -7.92 -4.20 -16.13
C VAL A 243 -8.05 -2.76 -16.61
N GLY A 244 -6.97 -1.99 -16.51
CA GLY A 244 -6.82 -0.75 -17.28
C GLY A 244 -6.79 0.55 -16.50
N ASN A 245 -7.09 1.64 -17.20
CA ASN A 245 -7.01 3.01 -16.68
C ASN A 245 -7.72 3.15 -15.32
N ASP A 246 -8.95 2.68 -15.16
CA ASP A 246 -9.69 2.80 -13.88
C ASP A 246 -8.97 2.12 -12.70
N ALA A 247 -8.36 0.96 -12.93
CA ALA A 247 -7.58 0.25 -11.92
C ALA A 247 -6.27 1.00 -11.63
N SER A 248 -5.49 1.29 -12.67
CA SER A 248 -4.21 1.99 -12.58
C SER A 248 -4.34 3.37 -11.93
N ARG A 249 -5.35 4.15 -12.32
CA ARG A 249 -5.68 5.48 -11.80
C ARG A 249 -6.02 5.40 -10.31
N LYS A 250 -6.88 4.46 -9.89
CA LYS A 250 -7.21 4.24 -8.47
C LYS A 250 -5.96 3.85 -7.66
N ILE A 251 -5.13 2.95 -8.17
CA ILE A 251 -3.93 2.50 -7.45
C ILE A 251 -2.90 3.62 -7.32
N ALA A 252 -2.59 4.33 -8.41
CA ALA A 252 -1.66 5.46 -8.41
C ALA A 252 -2.14 6.59 -7.48
N TYR A 253 -3.43 6.94 -7.55
CA TYR A 253 -4.05 7.90 -6.64
C TYR A 253 -3.88 7.50 -5.18
N VAL A 254 -4.32 6.30 -4.78
CA VAL A 254 -4.27 5.90 -3.37
C VAL A 254 -2.84 5.82 -2.83
N LEU A 255 -1.88 5.33 -3.63
CA LEU A 255 -0.47 5.23 -3.20
C LEU A 255 0.23 6.58 -3.11
N ALA A 256 0.04 7.48 -4.09
CA ALA A 256 0.58 8.83 -4.02
C ALA A 256 -0.03 9.61 -2.85
N ARG A 257 -1.34 9.44 -2.62
CA ARG A 257 -2.03 10.07 -1.49
C ARG A 257 -1.65 9.52 -0.13
N GLY A 258 -1.13 8.29 -0.05
CA GLY A 258 -0.50 7.79 1.18
C GLY A 258 0.62 8.72 1.67
N LEU A 259 1.43 9.27 0.75
CA LEU A 259 2.43 10.28 1.09
C LEU A 259 1.77 11.58 1.56
N TYR A 260 0.73 12.06 0.88
CA TYR A 260 -0.06 13.22 1.33
C TYR A 260 -0.59 13.05 2.77
N HIS A 261 -1.08 11.86 3.15
CA HIS A 261 -1.55 11.58 4.51
C HIS A 261 -0.42 11.52 5.54
N GLN A 262 0.81 11.20 5.14
CA GLN A 262 2.01 11.26 5.98
C GLN A 262 2.60 12.68 6.11
N ARG A 263 2.04 13.73 5.50
CA ARG A 263 2.61 15.08 5.57
C ARG A 263 2.69 15.63 7.01
N CYS A 264 3.87 16.13 7.37
CA CYS A 264 4.20 16.68 8.67
C CYS A 264 4.42 18.20 8.60
N GLY A 265 4.11 18.96 9.66
CA GLY A 265 4.13 20.43 9.63
C GLY A 265 2.95 21.05 8.87
N THR A 266 1.88 20.29 8.64
CA THR A 266 0.63 20.77 8.03
C THR A 266 -0.60 20.07 8.62
N ALA A 267 -1.75 20.67 8.38
CA ALA A 267 -3.05 20.10 8.68
C ALA A 267 -3.62 19.37 7.45
N LEU A 268 -4.27 18.24 7.68
CA LEU A 268 -4.99 17.47 6.68
C LEU A 268 -6.47 17.86 6.77
N LYS A 269 -7.05 18.39 5.68
CA LYS A 269 -8.39 19.01 5.69
C LYS A 269 -9.23 18.59 4.48
N GLN A 270 -10.55 18.70 4.63
CA GLN A 270 -11.47 18.65 3.50
C GLN A 270 -11.29 19.88 2.59
N PRO A 271 -11.64 19.81 1.29
CA PRO A 271 -12.22 18.67 0.57
C PRO A 271 -11.20 17.60 0.16
N TYR A 272 -9.92 17.78 0.48
CA TYR A 272 -8.87 16.85 0.07
C TYR A 272 -9.03 15.48 0.75
N THR A 273 -9.17 15.44 2.08
CA THR A 273 -9.31 14.17 2.85
C THR A 273 -10.38 14.24 3.94
N ARG A 274 -11.07 13.13 4.19
CA ARG A 274 -11.91 12.88 5.37
C ARG A 274 -11.13 12.37 6.58
N HIS A 275 -9.92 11.83 6.35
CA HIS A 275 -8.92 11.58 7.38
C HIS A 275 -8.25 12.90 7.74
N THR A 276 -9.02 13.80 8.35
CA THR A 276 -8.60 15.15 8.73
C THR A 276 -7.84 15.15 10.04
N ARG A 277 -6.82 16.00 10.14
CA ARG A 277 -5.99 16.19 11.32
C ARG A 277 -5.51 17.63 11.37
N GLU A 278 -5.44 18.25 12.55
CA GLU A 278 -4.84 19.59 12.69
C GLU A 278 -3.33 19.57 12.44
N MET A 279 -2.71 20.75 12.44
CA MET A 279 -1.29 20.89 12.15
C MET A 279 -0.42 20.22 13.24
N CYS A 280 0.43 19.28 12.85
CA CYS A 280 1.37 18.59 13.75
C CYS A 280 2.81 19.11 13.59
N HIS A 281 3.61 19.02 14.65
CA HIS A 281 5.08 19.18 14.65
C HIS A 281 5.61 20.36 13.81
N ALA A 282 4.92 21.50 13.87
CA ALA A 282 5.22 22.71 13.10
C ALA A 282 6.41 23.51 13.65
N THR A 283 7.07 23.02 14.69
CA THR A 283 8.25 23.65 15.28
C THR A 283 9.28 22.61 15.73
N VAL A 284 10.57 23.00 15.78
CA VAL A 284 11.69 22.16 16.18
C VAL A 284 12.72 22.95 17.00
N ALA A 285 13.43 22.30 17.93
CA ALA A 285 14.60 22.88 18.60
C ALA A 285 15.89 22.59 17.83
N ASP A 286 16.77 23.58 17.68
CA ASP A 286 18.09 23.43 17.04
C ASP A 286 19.12 22.80 18.01
N THR A 287 18.91 21.53 18.35
CA THR A 287 19.72 20.78 19.33
C THR A 287 21.04 20.24 18.77
N ARG A 288 21.18 20.17 17.44
CA ARG A 288 22.35 19.64 16.69
C ARG A 288 22.97 18.37 17.28
N THR A 289 22.13 17.46 17.74
CA THR A 289 22.57 16.25 18.43
C THR A 289 23.36 15.36 17.45
N PRO A 290 24.51 14.76 17.80
CA PRO A 290 25.19 13.81 16.92
C PRO A 290 24.32 12.59 16.64
N TRP A 291 24.29 12.11 15.40
CA TRP A 291 23.51 10.93 15.01
C TRP A 291 23.95 9.65 15.76
N VAL A 292 22.99 8.82 16.15
CA VAL A 292 23.22 7.54 16.83
C VAL A 292 22.34 6.43 16.23
N SER A 293 22.78 5.17 16.34
CA SER A 293 22.09 4.00 15.77
C SER A 293 20.75 3.65 16.43
N THR A 294 20.55 4.05 17.68
CA THR A 294 19.26 3.98 18.38
C THR A 294 18.78 5.42 18.61
N PRO A 295 18.12 6.04 17.63
CA PRO A 295 17.82 7.47 17.65
C PRO A 295 16.86 7.81 18.79
N LYS A 296 17.36 8.57 19.77
CA LYS A 296 16.57 9.23 20.82
C LYS A 296 17.19 10.59 21.09
N LEU A 297 16.39 11.64 21.06
CA LEU A 297 16.84 13.03 21.15
C LEU A 297 16.07 13.77 22.25
N SER A 298 16.76 14.13 23.32
CA SER A 298 16.19 14.95 24.41
C SER A 298 16.27 16.44 24.08
N VAL A 299 15.12 17.10 24.01
CA VAL A 299 15.00 18.56 23.89
C VAL A 299 14.85 19.18 25.28
N PRO A 300 15.71 20.14 25.69
CA PRO A 300 15.56 20.85 26.96
C PRO A 300 14.26 21.66 27.06
N ASP A 301 13.67 21.73 28.24
CA ASP A 301 12.40 22.45 28.47
C ASP A 301 12.47 23.95 28.16
N ASN A 302 13.65 24.56 28.27
CA ASN A 302 13.91 25.96 27.91
C ASN A 302 14.43 26.16 26.48
N ALA A 303 14.51 25.12 25.64
CA ALA A 303 15.02 25.26 24.28
C ALA A 303 14.11 26.16 23.42
N VAL A 304 14.72 27.02 22.61
CA VAL A 304 14.00 27.84 21.62
C VAL A 304 13.46 26.94 20.51
N MET A 305 12.18 27.11 20.19
CA MET A 305 11.50 26.38 19.12
C MET A 305 11.39 27.26 17.87
N HIS A 306 11.87 26.76 16.75
CA HIS A 306 11.85 27.44 15.44
C HIS A 306 10.79 26.80 14.53
N PRO A 307 10.14 27.53 13.62
CA PRO A 307 9.20 26.96 12.66
C PRO A 307 9.84 25.85 11.81
N LEU A 308 9.08 24.78 11.57
CA LEU A 308 9.45 23.69 10.66
C LEU A 308 8.20 23.18 9.94
N ILE A 309 8.15 23.42 8.63
CA ILE A 309 7.10 22.90 7.74
C ILE A 309 7.70 22.00 6.65
N GLY A 310 6.90 21.09 6.12
CA GLY A 310 7.33 20.16 5.08
C GLY A 310 7.78 18.79 5.58
N GLY A 311 8.00 17.90 4.61
CA GLY A 311 8.41 16.52 4.84
C GLY A 311 7.29 15.62 5.34
N HIS A 312 7.66 14.36 5.58
CA HIS A 312 6.75 13.27 5.88
C HIS A 312 7.10 12.64 7.22
N HIS A 313 6.10 12.12 7.92
CA HIS A 313 6.30 11.19 9.03
C HIS A 313 6.96 9.91 8.51
N ASP A 314 7.98 9.40 9.21
CA ASP A 314 8.76 8.24 8.78
C ASP A 314 7.89 7.00 8.60
N ALA A 315 7.22 6.60 9.69
CA ALA A 315 6.53 5.32 9.80
C ALA A 315 5.21 5.51 10.56
N GLY A 316 4.92 4.62 11.51
CA GLY A 316 3.87 4.81 12.51
C GLY A 316 4.20 5.89 13.55
N ASP A 317 5.47 6.25 13.70
CA ASP A 317 5.96 7.43 14.41
C ASP A 317 6.02 8.67 13.50
N PHE A 318 6.42 9.82 14.06
CA PHE A 318 6.28 11.12 13.41
C PHE A 318 7.62 11.79 13.07
N ASP A 319 8.69 11.02 13.11
CA ASP A 319 10.05 11.49 12.92
C ASP A 319 10.32 11.81 11.45
N ARG A 320 11.38 12.58 11.20
CA ARG A 320 11.85 12.90 9.84
C ARG A 320 13.28 12.42 9.73
N ARG A 321 13.52 11.28 9.09
CA ARG A 321 14.83 10.60 9.09
C ARG A 321 15.73 11.06 7.94
N PRO A 322 17.08 11.00 8.04
CA PRO A 322 18.01 11.34 6.95
C PRO A 322 17.68 10.67 5.61
N MET A 323 17.18 9.43 5.69
CA MET A 323 16.82 8.56 4.59
C MET A 323 15.66 9.13 3.74
N HIS A 324 14.84 10.04 4.29
CA HIS A 324 13.74 10.70 3.56
C HIS A 324 14.21 11.53 2.38
N THR A 325 15.51 11.84 2.28
CA THR A 325 16.10 12.43 1.07
C THR A 325 15.81 11.61 -0.19
N ILE A 326 15.60 10.29 -0.09
CA ILE A 326 15.22 9.45 -1.24
C ILE A 326 13.84 9.80 -1.82
N ILE A 327 12.92 10.38 -1.04
CA ILE A 327 11.55 10.67 -1.47
C ILE A 327 11.56 11.66 -2.66
N PRO A 328 12.09 12.90 -2.52
CA PRO A 328 12.20 13.82 -3.65
C PRO A 328 13.20 13.36 -4.70
N ILE A 329 14.27 12.62 -4.34
CA ILE A 329 15.18 12.04 -5.33
C ILE A 329 14.42 11.13 -6.29
N LEU A 330 13.62 10.20 -5.77
CA LEU A 330 12.91 9.21 -6.56
C LEU A 330 11.81 9.84 -7.40
N MET A 331 10.95 10.66 -6.78
CA MET A 331 9.79 11.26 -7.45
C MET A 331 10.21 12.20 -8.59
N LEU A 332 11.17 13.11 -8.35
CA LEU A 332 11.65 14.02 -9.40
C LEU A 332 12.35 13.25 -10.54
N SER A 333 13.08 12.17 -10.23
CA SER A 333 13.74 11.34 -11.25
C SER A 333 12.77 10.49 -12.08
N TYR A 334 11.66 10.05 -11.49
CA TYR A 334 10.56 9.42 -12.24
C TYR A 334 9.82 10.44 -13.11
N PHE A 335 9.63 11.67 -12.64
CA PHE A 335 9.05 12.75 -13.44
C PHE A 335 9.93 13.10 -14.65
N ASP A 336 11.25 13.25 -14.45
CA ASP A 336 12.25 13.45 -15.52
C ASP A 336 12.19 12.35 -16.60
N ALA A 337 11.95 11.12 -16.19
CA ALA A 337 11.96 9.94 -17.07
C ALA A 337 10.62 9.72 -17.77
N PHE A 338 9.51 10.02 -17.10
CA PHE A 338 8.16 9.67 -17.52
C PHE A 338 7.18 10.85 -17.35
N PRO A 339 7.48 12.06 -17.85
CA PRO A 339 6.71 13.26 -17.51
C PRO A 339 5.24 13.18 -17.92
N THR A 340 4.91 12.39 -18.96
CA THR A 340 3.54 12.19 -19.43
C THR A 340 2.66 11.37 -18.46
N HIS A 341 3.27 10.66 -17.51
CA HIS A 341 2.55 9.85 -16.51
C HIS A 341 1.99 10.68 -15.35
N PHE A 342 2.41 11.93 -15.25
CA PHE A 342 2.09 12.81 -14.13
C PHE A 342 1.47 14.11 -14.64
N VAL A 343 0.31 14.47 -14.10
CA VAL A 343 -0.45 15.67 -14.51
C VAL A 343 -0.93 16.45 -13.29
N ASP A 344 -1.28 17.72 -13.50
CA ASP A 344 -1.96 18.55 -12.50
C ASP A 344 -3.36 17.96 -12.19
N ARG A 345 -3.81 18.06 -10.93
CA ARG A 345 -5.09 17.57 -10.40
C ARG A 345 -5.26 16.04 -10.41
N GLN A 346 -4.18 15.29 -10.56
CA GLN A 346 -4.18 13.83 -10.59
C GLN A 346 -4.50 13.18 -9.22
N TYR A 347 -4.17 13.85 -8.11
CA TYR A 347 -4.17 13.29 -6.76
C TYR A 347 -5.02 14.07 -5.74
N ASN A 348 -5.63 15.20 -6.11
CA ASN A 348 -6.52 15.97 -5.22
C ASN A 348 -5.87 16.30 -3.87
N ILE A 349 -4.73 17.00 -3.95
CA ILE A 349 -3.94 17.54 -2.85
C ILE A 349 -4.12 19.08 -2.78
N PRO A 350 -3.71 19.77 -1.70
CA PRO A 350 -3.88 21.22 -1.56
C PRO A 350 -3.29 22.06 -2.68
N GLU A 351 -2.27 21.55 -3.36
CA GLU A 351 -1.60 22.20 -4.48
C GLU A 351 -2.32 21.99 -5.83
N SER A 352 -3.20 20.98 -5.96
CA SER A 352 -3.88 20.62 -7.20
C SER A 352 -4.60 21.81 -7.85
N GLY A 353 -4.25 22.10 -9.10
CA GLY A 353 -4.77 23.21 -9.90
C GLY A 353 -3.85 24.42 -10.01
N ASN A 354 -2.63 24.34 -9.45
CA ASN A 354 -1.57 25.34 -9.57
C ASN A 354 -0.83 25.29 -10.93
N GLY A 355 -1.10 24.30 -11.79
CA GLY A 355 -0.41 24.08 -13.07
C GLY A 355 0.91 23.30 -12.97
N ILE A 356 1.27 22.78 -11.80
CA ILE A 356 2.36 21.82 -11.57
C ILE A 356 1.73 20.41 -11.46
N PRO A 357 2.39 19.34 -11.92
CA PRO A 357 1.88 17.99 -11.71
C PRO A 357 1.85 17.61 -10.23
N ASP A 358 0.74 17.04 -9.73
CA ASP A 358 0.57 16.74 -8.29
C ASP A 358 1.69 15.84 -7.72
N PHE A 359 2.28 14.97 -8.55
CA PHE A 359 3.43 14.13 -8.20
C PHE A 359 4.70 14.95 -7.92
N VAL A 360 4.87 16.07 -8.61
CA VAL A 360 5.96 17.03 -8.37
C VAL A 360 5.66 17.85 -7.13
N ASP A 361 4.42 18.29 -6.89
CA ASP A 361 4.06 19.03 -5.67
C ASP A 361 4.29 18.22 -4.40
N GLU A 362 3.95 16.92 -4.39
CA GLU A 362 4.25 16.04 -3.26
C GLU A 362 5.78 15.84 -3.05
N ALA A 363 6.56 15.87 -4.13
CA ALA A 363 8.03 15.90 -4.05
C ALA A 363 8.54 17.24 -3.50
N LEU A 364 7.95 18.38 -3.89
CA LEU A 364 8.28 19.71 -3.35
C LEU A 364 7.95 19.81 -1.87
N TRP A 365 6.87 19.16 -1.40
CA TRP A 365 6.58 19.04 0.02
C TRP A 365 7.70 18.34 0.79
N ALA A 366 8.29 17.29 0.20
CA ALA A 366 9.45 16.61 0.76
C ALA A 366 10.75 17.46 0.67
N VAL A 367 10.91 18.31 -0.36
CA VAL A 367 12.03 19.28 -0.44
C VAL A 367 11.94 20.35 0.65
N LEU A 368 10.73 20.79 1.00
CA LEU A 368 10.50 21.90 1.92
C LEU A 368 11.04 21.65 3.34
N SER A 369 11.02 20.41 3.86
CA SER A 369 11.62 20.10 5.17
C SER A 369 13.13 20.38 5.18
N TRP A 370 13.85 19.98 4.13
CA TRP A 370 15.29 20.21 4.01
C TRP A 370 15.64 21.69 3.87
N GLU A 371 14.77 22.48 3.25
CA GLU A 371 14.91 23.95 3.19
C GLU A 371 14.78 24.61 4.57
N ASN A 372 13.92 24.08 5.43
CA ASN A 372 13.74 24.53 6.82
C ASN A 372 14.91 24.04 7.71
N LEU A 373 15.45 22.85 7.43
CA LEU A 373 16.58 22.26 8.16
C LEU A 373 17.96 22.80 7.74
N GLN A 374 18.04 23.60 6.67
CA GLN A 374 19.26 24.30 6.26
C GLN A 374 19.63 25.40 7.27
N VAL A 375 20.92 25.52 7.61
CA VAL A 375 21.44 26.59 8.46
C VAL A 375 21.52 27.88 7.63
N MET A 376 20.64 28.85 7.92
CA MET A 376 20.51 30.09 7.15
C MET A 376 21.04 31.35 7.86
N ASP A 377 21.47 31.26 9.13
CA ASP A 377 22.19 32.36 9.79
C ASP A 377 23.64 32.40 9.30
N SER A 378 24.04 33.54 8.75
CA SER A 378 25.39 33.78 8.22
C SER A 378 26.48 33.88 9.30
N HIS A 379 26.11 34.06 10.56
CA HIS A 379 27.05 34.07 11.69
C HIS A 379 27.33 32.65 12.22
N ASP A 380 26.53 31.67 11.80
CA ASP A 380 26.72 30.29 12.22
C ASP A 380 27.93 29.65 11.50
N PRO A 381 28.84 28.97 12.21
CA PRO A 381 29.96 28.28 11.57
C PRO A 381 29.52 27.17 10.60
N GLN A 382 28.27 26.69 10.71
CA GLN A 382 27.68 25.70 9.83
C GLN A 382 26.78 26.30 8.73
N PHE A 383 26.85 27.61 8.48
CA PHE A 383 26.06 28.31 7.47
C PHE A 383 26.06 27.59 6.11
N GLY A 384 24.86 27.24 5.67
CA GLY A 384 24.56 26.51 4.44
C GLY A 384 24.42 24.99 4.58
N GLY A 385 24.99 24.39 5.62
CA GLY A 385 24.81 22.97 5.92
C GLY A 385 23.36 22.60 6.25
N VAL A 386 23.01 21.32 6.10
CA VAL A 386 21.64 20.82 6.36
C VAL A 386 21.66 19.79 7.48
N ARG A 387 20.78 20.01 8.48
CA ARG A 387 20.58 19.14 9.65
C ARG A 387 19.94 17.81 9.24
N ALA A 388 20.36 16.72 9.88
CA ALA A 388 20.00 15.37 9.45
C ALA A 388 18.59 14.90 9.90
N GLY A 389 17.58 15.77 9.76
CA GLY A 389 16.20 15.47 10.12
C GLY A 389 15.85 15.81 11.59
N THR A 390 14.74 15.24 12.07
CA THR A 390 14.16 15.52 13.39
C THR A 390 13.76 14.27 14.16
N GLU A 391 13.97 14.29 15.47
CA GLU A 391 13.73 13.19 16.41
C GLU A 391 13.27 13.74 17.78
N MET A 392 12.66 12.90 18.63
CA MET A 392 12.39 13.20 20.04
C MET A 392 12.87 12.06 20.98
N ASN A 393 12.58 12.14 22.28
CA ASN A 393 13.17 11.23 23.28
C ASN A 393 12.42 9.90 23.48
N ARG A 394 11.31 9.72 22.75
CA ARG A 394 10.37 8.59 22.83
C ARG A 394 9.65 8.48 21.49
N HIS A 395 9.07 7.31 21.19
CA HIS A 395 7.97 7.27 20.22
C HIS A 395 6.68 7.79 20.91
N PRO A 396 5.63 8.16 20.16
CA PRO A 396 4.39 8.70 20.73
C PRO A 396 3.79 7.76 21.80
N ALA A 397 3.33 8.35 22.91
CA ALA A 397 2.84 7.57 24.04
C ALA A 397 1.47 6.93 23.74
N TYR A 398 1.20 5.76 24.35
CA TYR A 398 -0.13 5.15 24.28
C TYR A 398 -1.19 6.12 24.82
N GLY A 399 -2.17 6.46 23.98
CA GLY A 399 -3.16 7.50 24.26
C GLY A 399 -2.95 8.82 23.49
N VAL A 400 -1.83 9.04 22.81
CA VAL A 400 -1.71 10.10 21.80
C VAL A 400 -2.66 9.77 20.64
N HIS A 401 -3.65 10.62 20.38
CA HIS A 401 -4.81 10.33 19.52
C HIS A 401 -4.64 10.68 18.03
N SER A 402 -3.52 11.30 17.67
CA SER A 402 -3.10 11.69 16.32
C SER A 402 -1.75 12.39 16.41
N ALA A 403 -1.06 12.58 15.28
CA ALA A 403 0.16 13.39 15.23
C ALA A 403 -0.03 14.84 15.72
N ALA A 404 -1.24 15.41 15.64
CA ALA A 404 -1.52 16.76 16.11
C ALA A 404 -1.68 16.86 17.64
N SER A 405 -1.85 15.72 18.31
CA SER A 405 -2.04 15.62 19.76
C SER A 405 -0.83 15.06 20.51
N ASP A 406 0.31 14.83 19.83
CA ASP A 406 1.54 14.43 20.51
C ASP A 406 2.15 15.64 21.25
N PRO A 407 2.32 15.59 22.58
CA PRO A 407 3.06 16.61 23.32
C PRO A 407 4.59 16.47 23.16
N GLY A 408 5.06 15.76 22.14
CA GLY A 408 6.46 15.55 21.80
C GLY A 408 7.16 16.84 21.39
N ARG A 409 8.33 17.10 21.99
CA ARG A 409 9.23 18.18 21.55
C ARG A 409 10.28 17.59 20.64
N TYR A 410 10.22 17.98 19.38
CA TYR A 410 11.17 17.59 18.36
C TYR A 410 12.42 18.45 18.39
N GLY A 411 13.58 17.81 18.31
CA GLY A 411 14.87 18.45 18.09
C GLY A 411 15.48 18.00 16.76
N THR A 412 16.61 18.61 16.40
CA THR A 412 17.33 18.32 15.16
C THR A 412 18.61 17.52 15.42
N TRP A 413 18.89 16.58 14.53
CA TRP A 413 20.24 16.03 14.42
C TRP A 413 21.23 17.09 13.90
N ALA A 414 22.52 16.87 14.14
CA ALA A 414 23.60 17.69 13.64
C ALA A 414 23.56 17.83 12.10
N VAL A 415 24.24 18.86 11.58
CA VAL A 415 24.51 18.96 10.15
C VAL A 415 25.29 17.74 9.68
N SER A 416 24.77 17.06 8.65
CA SER A 416 25.41 15.88 8.05
C SER A 416 25.93 16.23 6.66
N GLU A 417 27.15 15.78 6.35
CA GLU A 417 27.75 15.88 5.01
C GLU A 417 26.86 15.20 3.96
N GLU A 418 26.32 14.02 4.28
CA GLU A 418 25.45 13.25 3.41
C GLU A 418 24.13 13.95 3.13
N VAL A 419 23.42 14.37 4.18
CA VAL A 419 22.15 15.09 4.03
C VAL A 419 22.37 16.42 3.32
N THR A 420 23.47 17.13 3.58
CA THR A 420 23.77 18.39 2.89
C THR A 420 24.07 18.17 1.39
N ALA A 421 24.81 17.12 1.03
CA ALA A 421 25.14 16.80 -0.37
C ALA A 421 23.89 16.34 -1.16
N LEU A 422 23.07 15.49 -0.57
CA LEU A 422 21.79 15.09 -1.15
C LEU A 422 20.82 16.29 -1.23
N SER A 423 20.78 17.15 -0.20
CA SER A 423 19.97 18.38 -0.19
C SER A 423 20.38 19.35 -1.29
N ALA A 424 21.68 19.55 -1.51
CA ALA A 424 22.17 20.35 -2.64
C ALA A 424 21.66 19.80 -3.99
N GLY A 425 21.62 18.47 -4.13
CA GLY A 425 21.05 17.79 -5.28
C GLY A 425 19.54 18.02 -5.45
N ILE A 426 18.72 17.75 -4.42
CA ILE A 426 17.26 17.85 -4.53
C ILE A 426 16.79 19.30 -4.72
N PHE A 427 17.48 20.28 -4.11
CA PHE A 427 17.21 21.71 -4.35
C PHE A 427 17.47 22.06 -5.82
N ALA A 428 18.59 21.62 -6.39
CA ALA A 428 18.90 21.86 -7.80
C ALA A 428 17.96 21.09 -8.76
N HIS A 429 17.55 19.88 -8.40
CA HIS A 429 16.61 19.06 -9.17
C HIS A 429 15.22 19.70 -9.21
N ALA A 430 14.66 20.01 -8.04
CA ALA A 430 13.37 20.70 -7.91
C ALA A 430 13.39 22.04 -8.65
N ALA A 431 14.48 22.81 -8.51
CA ALA A 431 14.66 24.06 -9.24
C ALA A 431 14.66 23.91 -10.77
N ARG A 432 15.11 22.79 -11.32
CA ARG A 432 15.05 22.51 -12.76
C ARG A 432 13.63 22.15 -13.19
N VAL A 433 12.98 21.27 -12.43
CA VAL A 433 11.62 20.77 -12.72
C VAL A 433 10.59 21.90 -12.67
N ILE A 434 10.59 22.73 -11.63
CA ILE A 434 9.56 23.77 -11.47
C ILE A 434 9.81 25.05 -12.29
N ARG A 435 10.99 25.21 -12.90
CA ARG A 435 11.36 26.46 -13.60
C ARG A 435 10.36 26.96 -14.66
N PRO A 436 9.66 26.09 -15.43
CA PRO A 436 8.63 26.52 -16.36
C PRO A 436 7.36 27.08 -15.68
N HIS A 437 7.14 26.75 -14.40
CA HIS A 437 5.93 27.06 -13.64
C HIS A 437 6.16 28.19 -12.63
N ASP A 438 7.26 28.12 -11.87
CA ASP A 438 7.72 29.15 -10.93
C ASP A 438 9.24 29.40 -11.06
N PRO A 439 9.65 30.36 -11.92
CA PRO A 439 11.06 30.71 -12.08
C PRO A 439 11.65 31.42 -10.85
N VAL A 440 10.84 32.03 -9.98
CA VAL A 440 11.30 32.74 -8.78
C VAL A 440 11.69 31.73 -7.71
N ARG A 441 10.81 30.78 -7.40
CA ARG A 441 11.09 29.64 -6.51
C ARG A 441 12.24 28.79 -7.05
N ALA A 442 12.29 28.54 -8.36
CA ALA A 442 13.42 27.85 -8.99
C ALA A 442 14.75 28.57 -8.75
N ASN A 443 14.80 29.89 -8.85
CA ASN A 443 16.03 30.65 -8.57
C ASN A 443 16.42 30.61 -7.08
N ALA A 444 15.46 30.70 -6.16
CA ALA A 444 15.70 30.56 -4.73
C ALA A 444 16.29 29.18 -4.37
N LEU A 445 15.72 28.11 -4.94
CA LEU A 445 16.21 26.75 -4.76
C LEU A 445 17.63 26.54 -5.33
N VAL A 446 17.97 27.13 -6.48
CA VAL A 446 19.37 27.13 -6.98
C VAL A 446 20.32 27.80 -5.98
N GLN A 447 19.92 28.90 -5.35
CA GLN A 447 20.79 29.56 -4.35
C GLN A 447 20.97 28.71 -3.09
N ARG A 448 19.92 28.03 -2.62
CA ARG A 448 20.03 27.03 -1.53
C ARG A 448 20.95 25.87 -1.89
N ALA A 449 20.85 25.35 -3.11
CA ALA A 449 21.70 24.28 -3.63
C ALA A 449 23.18 24.67 -3.62
N ARG A 450 23.48 25.87 -4.15
CA ARG A 450 24.83 26.45 -4.13
C ARG A 450 25.35 26.70 -2.73
N LEU A 451 24.49 27.14 -1.82
CA LEU A 451 24.85 27.43 -0.44
C LEU A 451 25.22 26.14 0.32
N ALA A 452 24.43 25.07 0.16
CA ALA A 452 24.76 23.74 0.67
C ALA A 452 26.07 23.21 0.08
N TRP A 453 26.31 23.40 -1.22
CA TRP A 453 27.57 22.99 -1.84
C TRP A 453 28.79 23.77 -1.29
N ARG A 454 28.66 25.10 -1.09
CA ARG A 454 29.74 25.92 -0.48
C ARG A 454 30.06 25.55 0.96
N TYR A 455 29.13 24.96 1.71
CA TYR A 455 29.42 24.38 3.02
C TYR A 455 30.31 23.13 2.85
N LEU A 456 29.96 22.23 1.92
CA LEU A 456 30.72 21.00 1.65
C LEU A 456 32.13 21.27 1.14
N GLU A 457 32.31 22.31 0.31
CA GLU A 457 33.64 22.79 -0.14
C GLU A 457 34.55 23.23 1.03
N LYS A 458 34.00 23.52 2.22
CA LYS A 458 34.75 23.89 3.43
C LYS A 458 34.93 22.75 4.42
N THR A 459 33.96 21.83 4.52
CA THR A 459 33.90 20.84 5.60
C THR A 459 34.11 19.39 5.16
N ALA A 460 34.22 19.15 3.85
CA ALA A 460 34.31 17.81 3.27
C ALA A 460 35.30 17.79 2.09
N THR A 461 35.27 16.73 1.30
CA THR A 461 36.03 16.62 0.04
C THR A 461 35.07 16.25 -1.09
N PRO A 462 34.36 17.22 -1.70
CA PRO A 462 33.37 16.94 -2.75
C PRO A 462 33.95 16.26 -4.01
N GLU A 463 35.27 16.27 -4.17
CA GLU A 463 36.04 15.56 -5.20
C GLU A 463 36.12 14.04 -4.96
N ALA A 464 35.83 13.59 -3.73
CA ALA A 464 35.82 12.17 -3.39
C ALA A 464 34.69 11.43 -4.12
N THR A 465 34.98 10.23 -4.64
CA THR A 465 33.99 9.42 -5.36
C THR A 465 32.98 8.79 -4.39
N LYS A 466 31.95 9.56 -4.04
CA LYS A 466 30.88 9.21 -3.11
C LYS A 466 29.50 9.43 -3.73
N ALA A 467 28.55 8.53 -3.45
CA ALA A 467 27.20 8.55 -4.03
C ALA A 467 26.47 9.88 -3.79
N ARG A 468 26.56 10.38 -2.55
CA ARG A 468 26.01 11.68 -2.13
C ARG A 468 26.50 12.86 -2.97
N PHE A 469 27.80 12.90 -3.30
CA PHE A 469 28.37 13.96 -4.14
C PHE A 469 28.06 13.75 -5.62
N MET A 470 27.98 12.51 -6.08
CA MET A 470 27.60 12.19 -7.47
C MET A 470 26.21 12.76 -7.81
N TYR A 471 25.21 12.52 -6.96
CA TYR A 471 23.86 13.05 -7.18
C TYR A 471 23.82 14.58 -7.10
N GLY A 472 24.43 15.16 -6.05
CA GLY A 472 24.50 16.62 -5.87
C GLY A 472 25.15 17.33 -7.05
N ALA A 473 26.31 16.84 -7.49
CA ALA A 473 27.04 17.37 -8.64
C ALA A 473 26.24 17.23 -9.96
N LEU A 474 25.54 16.11 -10.18
CA LEU A 474 24.69 15.95 -11.36
C LEU A 474 23.61 17.02 -11.41
N GLN A 475 22.80 17.16 -10.36
CA GLN A 475 21.66 18.05 -10.39
C GLN A 475 22.07 19.52 -10.39
N LEU A 476 23.17 19.87 -9.69
CA LEU A 476 23.79 21.19 -9.80
C LEU A 476 24.26 21.47 -11.24
N TYR A 477 24.93 20.52 -11.91
CA TYR A 477 25.30 20.70 -13.32
C TYR A 477 24.07 20.92 -14.21
N LEU A 478 23.04 20.09 -14.07
CA LEU A 478 21.85 20.19 -14.91
C LEU A 478 21.12 21.53 -14.71
N ALA A 479 21.01 21.99 -13.46
CA ALA A 479 20.41 23.27 -13.12
C ALA A 479 21.24 24.46 -13.61
N THR A 480 22.56 24.49 -13.36
CA THR A 480 23.39 25.70 -13.57
C THR A 480 24.18 25.73 -14.87
N GLY A 481 24.62 24.58 -15.37
CA GLY A 481 25.52 24.46 -16.52
C GLY A 481 27.02 24.62 -16.21
N GLU A 482 27.41 24.76 -14.94
CA GLU A 482 28.84 24.88 -14.57
C GLU A 482 29.64 23.59 -14.83
N ALA A 483 30.67 23.70 -15.67
CA ALA A 483 31.53 22.57 -16.05
C ALA A 483 32.19 21.85 -14.85
N ARG A 484 32.46 22.53 -13.74
CA ARG A 484 33.04 21.90 -12.52
C ARG A 484 32.15 20.79 -11.96
N TYR A 485 30.84 21.02 -11.90
CA TYR A 485 29.88 20.03 -11.41
C TYR A 485 29.75 18.86 -12.40
N HIS A 486 29.86 19.13 -13.70
CA HIS A 486 29.91 18.07 -14.71
C HIS A 486 31.11 17.15 -14.49
N SER A 487 32.31 17.72 -14.36
CA SER A 487 33.54 16.95 -14.12
C SER A 487 33.46 16.08 -12.86
N LEU A 488 32.96 16.64 -11.75
CA LEU A 488 32.74 15.89 -10.51
C LEU A 488 31.77 14.73 -10.70
N PHE A 489 30.62 14.96 -11.34
CA PHE A 489 29.66 13.89 -11.68
C PHE A 489 30.30 12.82 -12.56
N LYS A 490 31.01 13.19 -13.64
CA LYS A 490 31.63 12.22 -14.55
C LYS A 490 32.64 11.33 -13.83
N ASN A 491 33.49 11.91 -13.00
CA ASN A 491 34.48 11.17 -12.20
C ASN A 491 33.80 10.19 -11.23
N ALA A 492 32.79 10.66 -10.49
CA ALA A 492 32.06 9.83 -9.54
C ALA A 492 31.26 8.71 -10.25
N ALA A 493 30.52 9.00 -11.31
CA ALA A 493 29.76 8.03 -12.08
C ALA A 493 30.67 6.96 -12.73
N GLN A 494 31.82 7.37 -13.27
CA GLN A 494 32.82 6.46 -13.83
C GLN A 494 33.38 5.50 -12.78
N ALA A 495 33.58 5.95 -11.53
CA ALA A 495 34.04 5.12 -10.43
C ALA A 495 32.92 4.20 -9.87
N ILE A 496 31.78 4.79 -9.52
CA ILE A 496 30.68 4.15 -8.78
C ILE A 496 29.83 3.23 -9.65
N VAL A 497 29.45 3.70 -10.84
CA VAL A 497 28.47 3.03 -11.70
C VAL A 497 29.14 2.11 -12.71
N ILE A 498 30.21 2.59 -13.35
CA ILE A 498 30.88 1.87 -14.45
C ILE A 498 32.00 0.95 -13.93
N LYS A 499 32.85 1.43 -13.02
CA LYS A 499 33.94 0.63 -12.39
C LYS A 499 33.50 -0.15 -11.13
N ASN A 500 32.20 -0.25 -10.89
CA ASN A 500 31.59 -1.00 -9.78
C ASN A 500 31.92 -0.49 -8.35
N GLY A 501 32.43 0.73 -8.18
CA GLY A 501 32.57 1.39 -6.88
C GLY A 501 33.27 0.58 -5.77
N THR A 502 32.91 0.88 -4.53
CA THR A 502 33.31 0.15 -3.31
C THR A 502 32.11 0.11 -2.36
N TRP A 503 31.97 -0.90 -1.50
CA TRP A 503 30.78 -1.02 -0.65
C TRP A 503 30.69 0.09 0.40
N PRO A 504 29.52 0.73 0.61
CA PRO A 504 28.20 0.55 -0.05
C PRO A 504 27.94 1.46 -1.26
N GLU A 505 28.95 2.20 -1.73
CA GLU A 505 28.92 3.23 -2.79
C GLU A 505 28.83 2.64 -4.22
N GLN A 506 28.26 1.45 -4.44
CA GLN A 506 28.06 0.90 -5.79
C GLN A 506 26.68 1.24 -6.36
N TYR A 507 26.59 1.28 -7.69
CA TYR A 507 25.31 1.05 -8.36
C TYR A 507 24.92 -0.43 -8.30
N LEU A 508 23.95 -0.75 -7.44
CA LEU A 508 23.35 -2.07 -7.27
C LEU A 508 21.82 -1.90 -7.21
N PRO A 509 21.13 -1.83 -8.36
CA PRO A 509 19.69 -1.61 -8.41
C PRO A 509 18.94 -2.71 -7.65
N GLY A 510 17.97 -2.32 -6.83
CA GLY A 510 17.20 -3.21 -5.95
C GLY A 510 17.91 -3.61 -4.65
N ASN A 511 19.19 -3.30 -4.43
CA ASN A 511 19.84 -3.57 -3.14
C ASN A 511 19.55 -2.43 -2.14
N ALA A 512 18.85 -2.75 -1.05
CA ALA A 512 18.41 -1.76 -0.07
C ALA A 512 19.53 -1.06 0.72
N SER A 513 20.69 -1.68 0.85
CA SER A 513 21.85 -1.14 1.56
C SER A 513 22.90 -0.52 0.63
N ALA A 514 22.66 -0.50 -0.68
CA ALA A 514 23.53 0.14 -1.66
C ALA A 514 23.12 1.61 -1.90
N ALA A 515 24.10 2.51 -1.91
CA ALA A 515 23.87 3.95 -1.95
C ALA A 515 23.44 4.50 -3.32
N VAL A 516 23.53 3.69 -4.41
CA VAL A 516 23.13 4.13 -5.75
C VAL A 516 22.13 3.18 -6.40
N GLN A 517 21.00 3.78 -6.77
CA GLN A 517 19.89 3.22 -7.56
C GLN A 517 19.76 4.03 -8.88
N SER A 518 19.01 3.54 -9.88
CA SER A 518 18.97 4.17 -11.21
C SER A 518 18.55 5.65 -11.18
N ALA A 519 17.62 5.99 -10.29
CA ALA A 519 17.15 7.36 -10.05
C ALA A 519 18.28 8.37 -9.75
N HIS A 520 19.41 7.96 -9.19
CA HIS A 520 20.48 8.89 -8.81
C HIS A 520 21.27 9.45 -10.00
N PHE A 521 21.12 8.89 -11.20
CA PHE A 521 21.83 9.37 -12.40
C PHE A 521 20.97 9.44 -13.67
N VAL A 522 19.72 8.96 -13.66
CA VAL A 522 18.87 8.92 -14.87
C VAL A 522 18.63 10.30 -15.49
N SER A 523 18.57 11.38 -14.69
CA SER A 523 18.45 12.77 -15.19
C SER A 523 19.58 13.17 -16.16
N TYR A 524 20.74 12.51 -16.11
CA TYR A 524 21.81 12.71 -17.08
C TYR A 524 21.49 12.11 -18.46
N LEU A 525 20.65 11.06 -18.50
CA LEU A 525 20.25 10.36 -19.71
C LEU A 525 18.99 10.96 -20.35
N THR A 526 18.19 11.69 -19.56
CA THR A 526 16.97 12.40 -19.96
C THR A 526 17.16 13.92 -20.00
N ALA A 527 18.40 14.42 -19.98
CA ALA A 527 18.71 15.84 -19.91
C ALA A 527 18.25 16.64 -21.16
N HIS A 528 17.01 17.12 -21.16
CA HIS A 528 16.36 17.86 -22.25
C HIS A 528 16.88 19.32 -22.44
N GLY A 529 18.20 19.53 -22.51
CA GLY A 529 18.78 20.86 -22.79
C GLY A 529 20.18 21.14 -22.22
N ARG A 530 20.87 20.16 -21.67
CA ARG A 530 22.27 20.28 -21.23
C ARG A 530 23.14 19.31 -22.01
N ALA A 531 24.37 19.72 -22.32
CA ALA A 531 25.34 18.85 -22.97
C ALA A 531 25.68 17.66 -22.06
N VAL A 532 25.93 16.50 -22.65
CA VAL A 532 26.37 15.31 -21.92
C VAL A 532 27.54 14.69 -22.65
N ASP A 533 28.45 14.10 -21.88
CA ASP A 533 29.52 13.25 -22.40
C ASP A 533 28.92 11.99 -23.04
N PRO A 534 29.01 11.82 -24.38
CA PRO A 534 28.26 10.77 -25.07
C PRO A 534 28.73 9.36 -24.70
N ALA A 535 30.03 9.19 -24.43
CA ALA A 535 30.61 7.90 -24.08
C ALA A 535 30.15 7.46 -22.68
N LEU A 536 30.19 8.38 -21.69
CA LEU A 536 29.63 8.10 -20.37
C LEU A 536 28.11 7.87 -20.43
N ALA A 537 27.38 8.68 -21.20
CA ALA A 537 25.93 8.53 -21.33
C ALA A 537 25.55 7.17 -21.92
N GLN A 538 26.30 6.65 -22.90
CA GLN A 538 26.09 5.31 -23.44
C GLN A 538 26.42 4.24 -22.39
N ALA A 539 27.58 4.33 -21.73
CA ALA A 539 27.98 3.36 -20.71
C ALA A 539 27.00 3.27 -19.52
N LEU A 540 26.38 4.39 -19.13
CA LEU A 540 25.33 4.43 -18.11
C LEU A 540 24.02 3.76 -18.58
N LYS A 541 23.59 3.97 -19.84
CA LYS A 541 22.45 3.26 -20.44
C LYS A 541 22.70 1.75 -20.48
N ASP A 542 23.86 1.35 -20.97
CA ASP A 542 24.28 -0.04 -21.07
C ASP A 542 24.30 -0.71 -19.69
N ARG A 543 24.69 0.04 -18.62
CA ARG A 543 24.65 -0.47 -17.25
C ARG A 543 23.22 -0.68 -16.73
N ILE A 544 22.27 0.21 -17.03
CA ILE A 544 20.84 0.02 -16.69
C ILE A 544 20.29 -1.21 -17.42
N VAL A 545 20.47 -1.27 -18.74
CA VAL A 545 20.00 -2.39 -19.58
C VAL A 545 20.61 -3.72 -19.17
N TYR A 546 21.91 -3.75 -18.84
CA TYR A 546 22.61 -4.96 -18.35
C TYR A 546 21.96 -5.55 -17.09
N PHE A 547 21.59 -4.71 -16.12
CA PHE A 547 20.93 -5.19 -14.91
C PHE A 547 19.50 -5.65 -15.19
N ALA A 548 18.72 -4.89 -15.98
CA ALA A 548 17.36 -5.29 -16.35
C ALA A 548 17.33 -6.64 -17.12
N ASP A 549 18.26 -6.85 -18.06
CA ASP A 549 18.35 -8.09 -18.84
C ASP A 549 18.87 -9.31 -18.06
N ARG A 550 19.45 -9.11 -16.86
CA ARG A 550 19.96 -10.19 -16.00
C ARG A 550 19.20 -10.38 -14.70
N GLY A 551 17.94 -9.93 -14.63
CA GLY A 551 17.07 -10.17 -13.47
C GLY A 551 17.34 -9.23 -12.28
N GLY A 552 18.03 -8.10 -12.50
CA GLY A 552 18.41 -7.15 -11.46
C GLY A 552 19.34 -7.77 -10.41
N TYR A 553 18.98 -7.64 -9.13
CA TYR A 553 19.62 -8.32 -8.00
C TYR A 553 19.07 -9.73 -7.75
N VAL A 554 17.87 -10.03 -8.26
CA VAL A 554 17.02 -11.13 -7.80
C VAL A 554 17.42 -12.46 -8.45
N GLY A 555 17.95 -12.40 -9.68
CA GLY A 555 18.45 -13.55 -10.46
C GLY A 555 17.50 -13.96 -11.58
N PRO A 556 16.38 -14.67 -11.30
CA PRO A 556 15.47 -15.15 -12.32
C PRO A 556 14.46 -14.07 -12.72
N PRO A 557 14.08 -13.97 -14.02
CA PRO A 557 13.06 -13.03 -14.49
C PRO A 557 11.75 -13.16 -13.70
N PRO A 558 11.01 -12.06 -13.44
CA PRO A 558 9.84 -12.08 -12.56
C PRO A 558 8.78 -13.12 -12.98
N GLU A 559 8.53 -13.27 -14.29
CA GLU A 559 7.68 -14.29 -14.90
C GLU A 559 8.06 -15.75 -14.51
N SER A 560 9.32 -16.05 -14.23
CA SER A 560 9.74 -17.41 -13.84
C SER A 560 9.61 -17.69 -12.33
N GLN A 561 9.27 -16.68 -11.53
CA GLN A 561 9.09 -16.82 -10.09
C GLN A 561 7.68 -17.33 -9.77
N ALA A 562 7.55 -18.05 -8.65
CA ALA A 562 6.25 -18.48 -8.13
C ALA A 562 5.34 -17.27 -7.87
N TYR A 563 5.84 -16.32 -7.08
CA TYR A 563 5.28 -15.00 -6.86
C TYR A 563 6.38 -13.97 -7.12
N PRO A 564 6.23 -13.06 -8.10
CA PRO A 564 7.24 -12.07 -8.44
C PRO A 564 7.52 -11.13 -7.28
N GLN A 565 8.71 -11.21 -6.66
CA GLN A 565 9.07 -10.37 -5.53
C GLN A 565 10.60 -10.29 -5.38
N GLY A 566 11.15 -9.14 -4.99
CA GLY A 566 12.60 -8.92 -5.04
C GLY A 566 13.42 -9.46 -3.86
N ALA A 567 12.78 -9.80 -2.75
CA ALA A 567 13.41 -10.33 -1.54
C ALA A 567 13.58 -11.86 -1.58
N THR A 568 14.07 -12.42 -2.69
CA THR A 568 14.23 -13.89 -2.84
C THR A 568 15.34 -14.47 -1.95
N ALA A 569 16.32 -13.67 -1.56
CA ALA A 569 17.47 -14.11 -0.78
C ALA A 569 17.35 -13.83 0.74
N PHE A 570 16.64 -12.76 1.13
CA PHE A 570 16.50 -12.34 2.53
C PHE A 570 15.23 -11.53 2.73
N LEU A 571 14.34 -11.98 3.63
CA LEU A 571 13.08 -11.29 3.94
C LEU A 571 13.29 -10.33 5.12
N ALA A 572 13.97 -9.21 4.87
CA ALA A 572 14.06 -8.10 5.81
C ALA A 572 12.69 -7.41 5.99
N TRP A 573 12.60 -6.51 6.97
CA TRP A 573 11.44 -5.62 7.12
C TRP A 573 11.27 -4.82 5.82
N GLY A 574 10.04 -4.76 5.28
CA GLY A 574 9.71 -4.05 4.04
C GLY A 574 10.17 -4.69 2.74
N ALA A 575 11.09 -5.66 2.77
CA ALA A 575 11.69 -6.23 1.56
C ALA A 575 10.65 -6.93 0.66
N THR A 576 9.60 -7.52 1.24
CA THR A 576 8.54 -8.19 0.49
C THR A 576 7.49 -7.26 -0.10
N THR A 577 7.43 -5.99 0.29
CA THR A 577 6.41 -5.05 -0.20
C THR A 577 6.98 -3.81 -0.88
N THR A 578 8.28 -3.53 -0.75
CA THR A 578 9.02 -2.48 -1.51
C THR A 578 9.26 -2.85 -2.98
N GLN A 579 8.25 -3.40 -3.68
CA GLN A 579 8.46 -3.98 -5.01
C GLN A 579 8.89 -2.97 -6.08
N GLY A 580 8.50 -1.70 -5.94
CA GLY A 580 8.99 -0.60 -6.78
C GLY A 580 10.51 -0.37 -6.74
N LYS A 581 11.18 -0.81 -5.67
CA LYS A 581 12.65 -0.73 -5.52
C LYS A 581 13.40 -1.73 -6.38
N TYR A 582 12.81 -2.91 -6.59
CA TYR A 582 13.36 -3.93 -7.48
C TYR A 582 12.90 -3.74 -8.93
N ALA A 583 11.79 -3.04 -9.12
CA ALA A 583 11.24 -2.70 -10.43
C ALA A 583 11.90 -1.47 -11.08
N ASP A 584 12.60 -0.60 -10.33
CA ASP A 584 13.11 0.70 -10.82
C ASP A 584 13.96 0.57 -12.08
N VAL A 585 14.90 -0.37 -12.08
CA VAL A 585 15.82 -0.62 -13.20
C VAL A 585 15.09 -1.04 -14.47
N TYR A 586 13.97 -1.76 -14.36
CA TYR A 586 13.14 -2.14 -15.51
C TYR A 586 12.33 -0.94 -16.02
N ALA A 587 11.76 -0.13 -15.13
CA ALA A 587 11.07 1.09 -15.51
C ALA A 587 12.01 2.00 -16.32
N PHE A 588 13.21 2.31 -15.80
CA PHE A 588 14.18 3.13 -16.51
C PHE A 588 14.80 2.45 -17.75
N ALA A 589 15.01 1.12 -17.76
CA ALA A 589 15.44 0.40 -18.96
C ALA A 589 14.42 0.50 -20.12
N SER A 590 13.13 0.72 -19.83
CA SER A 590 12.09 0.92 -20.86
C SER A 590 12.31 2.17 -21.74
N LEU A 591 13.12 3.13 -21.30
CA LEU A 591 13.55 4.29 -22.10
C LEU A 591 14.65 3.96 -23.10
N PHE A 592 15.47 2.94 -22.80
CA PHE A 592 16.69 2.60 -23.55
C PHE A 592 16.60 1.23 -24.25
N ALA A 593 15.42 0.63 -24.28
CA ALA A 593 15.17 -0.67 -24.87
C ALA A 593 15.46 -0.68 -26.38
N ALA A 594 16.20 -1.70 -26.84
CA ALA A 594 16.62 -1.83 -28.24
C ALA A 594 15.46 -2.00 -29.25
N ASN A 595 14.26 -2.38 -28.79
CA ASN A 595 13.05 -2.48 -29.61
C ASN A 595 11.79 -2.49 -28.72
N ALA A 596 10.61 -2.39 -29.37
CA ALA A 596 9.31 -2.38 -28.69
C ALA A 596 9.03 -3.65 -27.86
N GLY A 597 9.46 -4.83 -28.33
CA GLY A 597 9.30 -6.09 -27.60
C GLY A 597 10.09 -6.11 -26.29
N LYS A 598 11.34 -5.61 -26.30
CA LYS A 598 12.15 -5.43 -25.08
C LYS A 598 11.55 -4.37 -24.15
N LYS A 599 11.05 -3.25 -24.69
CA LYS A 599 10.34 -2.23 -23.89
C LYS A 599 9.14 -2.84 -23.17
N GLN A 600 8.33 -3.64 -23.88
CA GLN A 600 7.17 -4.32 -23.32
C GLN A 600 7.57 -5.36 -22.27
N ALA A 601 8.66 -6.11 -22.47
CA ALA A 601 9.18 -7.06 -21.49
C ALA A 601 9.57 -6.38 -20.17
N TYR A 602 10.18 -5.19 -20.22
CA TYR A 602 10.48 -4.41 -19.03
C TYR A 602 9.22 -3.86 -18.34
N ILE A 603 8.23 -3.35 -19.09
CA ILE A 603 6.95 -2.92 -18.52
C ILE A 603 6.22 -4.08 -17.84
N ASN A 604 6.25 -5.27 -18.45
CA ASN A 604 5.69 -6.50 -17.87
C ASN A 604 6.39 -6.86 -16.55
N ALA A 605 7.72 -6.79 -16.50
CA ALA A 605 8.47 -7.03 -15.26
C ALA A 605 8.05 -6.07 -14.13
N VAL A 606 7.89 -4.77 -14.44
CA VAL A 606 7.39 -3.78 -13.46
C VAL A 606 5.98 -4.12 -12.97
N SER A 607 5.06 -4.48 -13.88
CA SER A 607 3.69 -4.86 -13.50
C SER A 607 3.64 -6.13 -12.65
N GLN A 608 4.49 -7.11 -12.94
CA GLN A 608 4.54 -8.38 -12.21
C GLN A 608 4.99 -8.19 -10.76
N TYR A 609 6.00 -7.33 -10.54
CA TYR A 609 6.41 -6.90 -9.20
C TYR A 609 5.28 -6.16 -8.46
N ALA A 610 4.54 -5.31 -9.17
CA ALA A 610 3.46 -4.51 -8.60
C ALA A 610 2.26 -5.33 -8.08
N ASP A 611 1.98 -6.47 -8.70
CA ASP A 611 0.84 -7.33 -8.32
C ASP A 611 0.99 -7.97 -6.93
N PHE A 612 2.22 -8.16 -6.43
CA PHE A 612 2.48 -8.83 -5.15
C PHE A 612 1.83 -8.12 -3.95
N SER A 613 2.09 -6.82 -3.81
CA SER A 613 1.55 -6.00 -2.69
C SER A 613 0.02 -5.83 -2.76
N LEU A 614 -0.60 -6.14 -3.89
CA LEU A 614 -2.03 -5.98 -4.15
C LEU A 614 -2.83 -7.30 -4.10
N GLY A 615 -2.18 -8.43 -3.77
CA GLY A 615 -2.85 -9.70 -3.49
C GLY A 615 -2.35 -10.91 -4.26
N LEU A 616 -1.48 -10.73 -5.26
CA LEU A 616 -0.81 -11.83 -5.96
C LEU A 616 0.38 -12.34 -5.12
N ASN A 617 0.09 -12.87 -3.94
CA ASN A 617 1.06 -13.41 -2.99
C ASN A 617 0.46 -14.65 -2.28
N PRO A 618 1.25 -15.42 -1.51
CA PRO A 618 0.77 -16.67 -0.89
C PRO A 618 -0.37 -16.48 0.11
N LEU A 619 -0.46 -15.33 0.78
CA LEU A 619 -1.54 -15.03 1.71
C LEU A 619 -2.84 -14.60 0.99
N GLY A 620 -2.77 -14.26 -0.29
CA GLY A 620 -3.93 -13.85 -1.09
C GLY A 620 -4.58 -12.56 -0.60
N ARG A 621 -3.77 -11.63 -0.07
CA ARG A 621 -4.15 -10.41 0.66
C ARG A 621 -3.38 -9.20 0.14
N SER A 622 -4.00 -8.02 0.05
CA SER A 622 -3.23 -6.80 -0.18
C SER A 622 -2.52 -6.36 1.11
N PHE A 623 -1.28 -5.90 0.98
CA PHE A 623 -0.51 -5.22 2.02
C PHE A 623 -0.67 -3.69 1.97
N VAL A 624 -1.67 -3.19 1.24
CA VAL A 624 -1.96 -1.75 1.11
C VAL A 624 -3.33 -1.44 1.70
N THR A 625 -3.41 -0.43 2.57
CA THR A 625 -4.71 0.03 3.08
C THR A 625 -5.56 0.68 1.98
N GLY A 626 -6.85 0.34 1.90
CA GLY A 626 -7.78 0.94 0.93
C GLY A 626 -7.69 0.42 -0.52
N LEU A 627 -6.77 -0.50 -0.83
CA LEU A 627 -6.66 -1.17 -2.14
C LEU A 627 -6.89 -2.68 -1.99
N GLY A 628 -7.75 -3.23 -2.85
CA GLY A 628 -8.20 -4.63 -2.75
C GLY A 628 -9.43 -4.83 -1.87
N THR A 629 -9.70 -6.10 -1.56
CA THR A 629 -10.88 -6.56 -0.79
C THR A 629 -10.53 -7.15 0.57
N ASP A 630 -9.28 -7.61 0.75
CA ASP A 630 -8.70 -8.05 2.01
C ASP A 630 -7.40 -7.27 2.21
N THR A 631 -7.41 -6.32 3.14
CA THR A 631 -6.36 -5.30 3.36
C THR A 631 -5.91 -5.32 4.83
N PRO A 632 -4.80 -4.67 5.22
CA PRO A 632 -4.39 -4.56 6.61
C PRO A 632 -5.48 -3.88 7.45
N GLN A 633 -5.84 -4.49 8.57
CA GLN A 633 -6.87 -4.05 9.51
C GLN A 633 -6.26 -3.25 10.64
N SER A 634 -5.05 -3.56 11.10
CA SER A 634 -4.36 -2.82 12.16
C SER A 634 -2.88 -2.57 11.80
N PRO A 635 -2.60 -1.82 10.71
CA PRO A 635 -1.25 -1.36 10.41
C PRO A 635 -0.74 -0.49 11.57
N ALA A 636 0.55 -0.52 11.87
CA ALA A 636 1.18 0.36 12.85
C ALA A 636 1.29 1.79 12.29
N HIS A 637 0.16 2.50 12.24
CA HIS A 637 0.01 3.87 11.78
C HIS A 637 -0.94 4.66 12.71
N LEU A 638 -0.42 5.64 13.47
CA LEU A 638 -1.15 6.19 14.62
C LEU A 638 -2.47 6.86 14.24
N ASP A 639 -2.49 7.66 13.17
CA ASP A 639 -3.74 8.28 12.73
C ASP A 639 -4.78 7.20 12.33
N SER A 640 -4.37 6.08 11.71
CA SER A 640 -5.27 4.93 11.42
C SER A 640 -5.86 4.29 12.68
N TYR A 641 -5.06 4.09 13.74
CA TYR A 641 -5.53 3.49 15.00
C TYR A 641 -6.67 4.30 15.63
N PHE A 642 -6.74 5.60 15.40
CA PHE A 642 -7.86 6.41 15.89
C PHE A 642 -8.98 6.54 14.87
N THR A 643 -8.71 6.78 13.59
CA THR A 643 -9.76 6.90 12.56
C THR A 643 -10.54 5.60 12.33
N LYS A 644 -9.92 4.43 12.57
CA LYS A 644 -10.58 3.12 12.49
C LYS A 644 -11.68 2.94 13.52
N TYR A 645 -11.42 3.33 14.78
CA TYR A 645 -12.33 3.07 15.90
C TYR A 645 -13.08 4.33 16.38
N GLY A 646 -12.76 5.51 15.84
CA GLY A 646 -13.28 6.81 16.28
C GLY A 646 -12.62 7.35 17.56
N LEU A 647 -12.86 8.64 17.82
CA LEU A 647 -12.52 9.32 19.08
C LEU A 647 -13.74 9.43 20.00
N ALA A 648 -14.20 8.30 20.54
CA ALA A 648 -15.15 8.30 21.66
C ALA A 648 -15.03 7.03 22.52
N ASP A 649 -14.75 7.26 23.79
CA ASP A 649 -15.22 6.50 24.96
C ASP A 649 -16.73 6.67 25.23
N GLY A 650 -17.40 7.55 24.47
CA GLY A 650 -18.85 7.70 24.41
C GLY A 650 -19.37 9.13 24.55
N ALA A 651 -18.51 10.11 24.89
CA ALA A 651 -18.96 11.46 25.22
C ALA A 651 -18.13 12.58 24.57
N GLY A 652 -18.60 13.11 23.42
CA GLY A 652 -18.00 14.30 22.80
C GLY A 652 -18.79 14.83 21.60
N ALA A 653 -18.77 16.14 21.40
CA ALA A 653 -19.44 16.83 20.29
C ALA A 653 -18.52 17.11 19.07
N ASN A 654 -17.36 16.45 19.01
CA ASN A 654 -16.34 16.69 17.99
C ASN A 654 -16.64 15.86 16.72
N PRO A 655 -16.55 16.40 15.49
CA PRO A 655 -16.75 15.62 14.26
C PRO A 655 -15.82 14.41 14.08
N HIS A 656 -14.71 14.29 14.83
CA HIS A 656 -13.84 13.10 14.85
C HIS A 656 -14.41 11.86 15.61
N VAL A 657 -15.68 11.91 16.06
CA VAL A 657 -16.32 10.85 16.86
C VAL A 657 -16.63 9.56 16.08
N LYS A 658 -16.76 9.61 14.75
CA LYS A 658 -17.18 8.44 13.95
C LYS A 658 -15.99 7.61 13.43
N ALA A 659 -16.08 6.29 13.55
CA ALA A 659 -15.21 5.34 12.85
C ALA A 659 -15.33 5.51 11.32
N ILE A 660 -14.22 5.84 10.65
CA ILE A 660 -14.12 6.04 9.20
C ILE A 660 -13.19 5.05 8.48
N GLY A 661 -12.43 4.27 9.26
CA GLY A 661 -11.51 3.23 8.76
C GLY A 661 -10.03 3.60 8.87
N ASN A 662 -9.16 2.73 8.35
CA ASN A 662 -7.73 3.02 8.22
C ASN A 662 -7.49 4.07 7.14
N VAL A 663 -6.50 4.93 7.38
CA VAL A 663 -5.96 5.85 6.36
C VAL A 663 -5.49 5.01 5.15
N PRO A 664 -5.93 5.33 3.91
CA PRO A 664 -5.59 4.56 2.72
C PRO A 664 -4.17 4.87 2.22
N GLY A 665 -3.59 3.96 1.43
CA GLY A 665 -2.27 4.14 0.80
C GLY A 665 -1.06 3.73 1.63
N ILE A 666 -1.26 3.26 2.87
CA ILE A 666 -0.19 2.75 3.73
C ILE A 666 0.23 1.36 3.24
N VAL A 667 1.51 1.20 2.87
CA VAL A 667 2.09 -0.06 2.38
C VAL A 667 2.89 -0.74 3.49
N VAL A 668 2.28 -1.70 4.20
CA VAL A 668 2.94 -2.36 5.34
C VAL A 668 4.12 -3.23 4.90
N TYR A 669 5.05 -3.50 5.83
CA TYR A 669 6.29 -4.23 5.58
C TYR A 669 6.10 -5.67 5.09
N GLY A 670 4.95 -6.29 5.39
CA GLY A 670 4.59 -7.62 4.92
C GLY A 670 5.41 -8.75 5.57
N PRO A 671 5.45 -9.95 4.94
CA PRO A 671 6.17 -11.09 5.49
C PRO A 671 7.66 -10.82 5.70
N THR A 672 8.18 -11.27 6.84
CA THR A 672 9.57 -11.13 7.27
C THR A 672 10.09 -12.49 7.78
N GLU A 673 11.38 -12.75 7.61
CA GLU A 673 12.02 -13.95 8.16
C GLU A 673 12.22 -13.79 9.67
N GLY A 674 12.71 -12.62 10.08
CA GLY A 674 13.05 -12.28 11.45
C GLY A 674 11.82 -11.91 12.28
N ARG A 675 11.81 -12.41 13.52
CA ARG A 675 10.75 -12.23 14.51
C ARG A 675 11.28 -11.51 15.75
N SER A 676 10.56 -10.50 16.23
CA SER A 676 10.89 -9.86 17.51
C SER A 676 10.57 -10.78 18.70
N GLY A 677 11.50 -10.86 19.66
CA GLY A 677 11.30 -11.53 20.94
C GLY A 677 10.64 -10.65 22.01
N ALA A 678 10.30 -9.39 21.71
CA ALA A 678 9.68 -8.50 22.66
C ALA A 678 8.23 -8.92 22.97
N ALA A 679 7.85 -8.89 24.26
CA ALA A 679 6.57 -9.41 24.76
C ALA A 679 5.37 -8.96 23.91
N TYR A 680 5.18 -7.66 23.75
CA TYR A 680 4.08 -7.07 22.96
C TYR A 680 4.00 -7.59 21.51
N GLN A 681 5.13 -7.90 20.84
CA GLN A 681 5.12 -8.51 19.51
C GLN A 681 4.83 -10.02 19.56
N THR A 682 5.29 -10.70 20.60
CA THR A 682 4.98 -12.12 20.81
C THR A 682 3.51 -12.36 21.16
N ALA A 683 2.82 -11.40 21.78
CA ALA A 683 1.37 -11.41 22.03
C ALA A 683 0.56 -11.69 20.75
N VAL A 684 0.99 -11.13 19.63
CA VAL A 684 0.33 -11.31 18.34
C VAL A 684 0.92 -12.53 17.61
N SER A 685 2.25 -12.60 17.49
CA SER A 685 2.91 -13.61 16.64
C SER A 685 2.88 -15.05 17.20
N ASN A 686 2.64 -15.28 18.50
CA ASN A 686 2.42 -16.64 19.04
C ASN A 686 0.99 -17.17 18.82
N LYS A 687 0.03 -16.33 18.41
CA LYS A 687 -1.31 -16.79 18.01
C LYS A 687 -1.33 -17.48 16.63
N LEU A 688 -0.26 -17.34 15.84
CA LEU A 688 -0.10 -17.99 14.54
C LEU A 688 -0.06 -19.52 14.66
N TYR A 689 -0.73 -20.21 13.74
CA TYR A 689 -0.68 -21.67 13.61
C TYR A 689 -0.62 -22.09 12.14
N PRO A 690 0.33 -22.94 11.69
CA PRO A 690 1.54 -23.36 12.39
C PRO A 690 2.33 -22.20 13.01
N ALA A 691 3.16 -22.49 14.02
CA ALA A 691 4.00 -21.48 14.65
C ALA A 691 4.96 -20.84 13.63
N TRP A 692 5.38 -19.60 13.88
CA TRP A 692 6.19 -18.76 12.97
C TRP A 692 7.29 -19.53 12.19
N ASP A 693 8.17 -20.23 12.90
CA ASP A 693 9.33 -20.94 12.31
C ASP A 693 8.96 -22.23 11.55
N LYS A 694 7.68 -22.63 11.60
CA LYS A 694 7.09 -23.72 10.81
C LYS A 694 6.28 -23.21 9.61
N LEU A 695 6.06 -21.90 9.50
CA LEU A 695 5.48 -21.28 8.31
C LEU A 695 6.55 -21.04 7.23
N PRO A 696 6.21 -21.25 5.94
CA PRO A 696 6.98 -20.75 4.81
C PRO A 696 7.25 -19.25 4.92
N GLY A 697 8.41 -18.78 4.45
CA GLY A 697 8.86 -17.40 4.65
C GLY A 697 7.82 -16.34 4.23
N LEU A 698 7.17 -16.51 3.09
CA LEU A 698 6.14 -15.58 2.59
C LEU A 698 4.77 -15.69 3.30
N ARG A 699 4.67 -16.53 4.33
CA ARG A 699 3.49 -16.68 5.20
C ARG A 699 3.75 -16.23 6.65
N ARG A 700 4.96 -15.78 6.97
CA ARG A 700 5.36 -15.29 8.30
C ARG A 700 4.89 -13.84 8.50
N TRP A 701 3.60 -13.69 8.75
CA TRP A 701 2.92 -12.41 8.90
C TRP A 701 1.63 -12.57 9.72
N GLY A 702 1.18 -11.52 10.40
CA GLY A 702 -0.12 -11.45 11.06
C GLY A 702 -0.60 -10.00 11.13
N ASP A 703 -1.91 -9.78 11.17
CA ASP A 703 -2.49 -8.45 11.27
C ASP A 703 -2.56 -8.02 12.75
N GLY A 704 -1.56 -7.27 13.19
CA GLY A 704 -1.53 -6.67 14.50
C GLY A 704 -0.71 -5.39 14.51
N TRP A 705 -1.24 -4.39 15.20
CA TRP A 705 -0.62 -3.12 15.47
C TRP A 705 0.80 -3.26 16.05
N SER A 706 0.95 -4.18 17.01
CA SER A 706 2.19 -4.40 17.76
C SER A 706 3.29 -5.08 16.94
N LEU A 707 2.99 -5.65 15.77
CA LEU A 707 3.96 -6.36 14.93
C LEU A 707 4.79 -5.41 14.05
N ILE A 708 5.55 -4.53 14.69
CA ILE A 708 6.40 -3.50 14.05
C ILE A 708 7.18 -4.06 12.86
N ASN A 709 7.84 -5.22 13.01
CA ASN A 709 8.64 -5.87 11.98
C ASN A 709 7.91 -6.24 10.66
N SER A 710 6.57 -6.17 10.62
CA SER A 710 5.76 -6.74 9.53
C SER A 710 4.45 -5.98 9.21
N ASN A 711 3.93 -5.19 10.16
CA ASN A 711 2.70 -4.42 10.00
C ASN A 711 2.90 -2.90 10.18
N GLU A 712 4.11 -2.45 10.52
CA GLU A 712 4.54 -1.06 10.27
C GLU A 712 4.91 -0.90 8.78
N PHE A 713 5.36 0.28 8.40
CA PHE A 713 5.72 0.73 7.05
C PHE A 713 6.73 1.86 7.19
N SER A 714 7.38 2.29 6.11
CA SER A 714 8.01 3.62 6.09
C SER A 714 7.84 4.31 4.75
N THR A 715 7.79 5.65 4.80
CA THR A 715 7.60 6.49 3.62
C THR A 715 8.75 6.33 2.61
N TRP A 716 9.96 6.08 3.10
CA TRP A 716 11.19 5.94 2.30
C TRP A 716 11.53 4.50 1.91
N GLU A 717 11.14 3.46 2.68
CA GLU A 717 11.39 2.06 2.30
C GLU A 717 10.27 1.47 1.47
N THR A 718 9.00 1.62 1.86
CA THR A 718 7.88 0.97 1.14
C THR A 718 7.08 1.94 0.29
N MET A 719 6.63 3.07 0.83
CA MET A 719 5.57 3.85 0.17
C MET A 719 6.05 4.53 -1.12
N VAL A 720 7.11 5.34 -1.08
CA VAL A 720 7.52 6.15 -2.25
C VAL A 720 7.93 5.28 -3.44
N TRP A 721 8.54 4.12 -3.19
CA TRP A 721 8.90 3.16 -4.24
C TRP A 721 7.67 2.60 -4.95
N ASN A 722 6.63 2.22 -4.21
CA ASN A 722 5.39 1.74 -4.80
C ASN A 722 4.60 2.86 -5.49
N ALA A 723 4.59 4.08 -4.93
CA ALA A 723 3.97 5.24 -5.56
C ALA A 723 4.62 5.56 -6.91
N ALA A 724 5.96 5.57 -6.99
CA ALA A 724 6.69 5.78 -8.24
C ALA A 724 6.45 4.66 -9.26
N MET A 725 6.50 3.39 -8.82
CA MET A 725 6.22 2.22 -9.67
C MET A 725 4.80 2.26 -10.27
N HIS A 726 3.78 2.58 -9.47
CA HIS A 726 2.41 2.64 -9.96
C HIS A 726 2.11 3.91 -10.77
N GLY A 727 2.82 5.00 -10.53
CA GLY A 727 2.88 6.15 -11.44
C GLY A 727 3.41 5.75 -12.83
N PHE A 728 4.52 5.02 -12.90
CA PHE A 728 5.00 4.46 -14.17
C PHE A 728 3.99 3.50 -14.83
N LEU A 729 3.26 2.70 -14.06
CA LEU A 729 2.21 1.80 -14.59
C LEU A 729 0.90 2.52 -14.97
N TYR A 730 0.84 3.85 -14.88
CA TYR A 730 -0.34 4.66 -15.19
C TYR A 730 0.04 5.92 -15.99
N ASN A 731 -0.23 5.94 -17.30
CA ASN A 731 0.06 7.10 -18.14
C ASN A 731 -1.10 8.11 -18.10
N ALA A 732 -1.11 9.00 -17.11
CA ALA A 732 -2.22 9.94 -16.87
C ALA A 732 -2.55 10.85 -18.07
N SER A 733 -1.55 11.29 -18.86
CA SER A 733 -1.81 12.10 -20.08
C SER A 733 -2.64 11.37 -21.16
N GLN A 734 -2.76 10.04 -21.07
CA GLN A 734 -3.53 9.19 -21.98
C GLN A 734 -4.85 8.70 -21.34
N ASP A 735 -5.27 9.31 -20.23
CA ASP A 735 -6.53 9.03 -19.56
C ASP A 735 -7.37 10.31 -19.45
N PRO A 736 -8.47 10.47 -20.22
CA PRO A 736 -9.31 11.66 -20.10
C PRO A 736 -9.97 11.79 -18.71
N GLU A 737 -10.05 10.68 -17.97
CA GLU A 737 -10.57 10.60 -16.61
C GLU A 737 -9.47 10.78 -15.54
N ALA A 738 -8.24 11.19 -15.91
CA ALA A 738 -7.11 11.27 -14.99
C ALA A 738 -7.33 12.13 -13.74
N THR A 739 -8.19 13.14 -13.84
CA THR A 739 -8.50 14.10 -12.78
C THR A 739 -9.93 13.92 -12.23
N SER A 740 -10.63 12.84 -12.57
CA SER A 740 -12.06 12.63 -12.25
C SER A 740 -12.32 11.71 -11.05
N ILE A 741 -11.29 11.35 -10.27
CA ILE A 741 -11.51 10.67 -8.99
C ILE A 741 -12.26 11.60 -8.05
N ALA A 742 -13.39 11.13 -7.53
CA ALA A 742 -14.19 11.85 -6.56
C ALA A 742 -13.35 12.18 -5.30
N PRO A 743 -13.45 13.40 -4.74
CA PRO A 743 -12.76 13.76 -3.51
C PRO A 743 -13.09 12.81 -2.36
N ASP A 744 -12.08 12.40 -1.59
CA ASP A 744 -12.25 11.60 -0.36
C ASP A 744 -12.69 12.54 0.78
N CYS A 745 -13.95 12.97 0.80
CA CYS A 745 -14.51 13.87 1.80
C CYS A 745 -15.94 13.47 2.18
N ASP A 746 -16.45 14.02 3.30
CA ASP A 746 -17.82 13.79 3.81
C ASP A 746 -18.52 15.12 4.07
N GLY A 747 -19.78 15.27 3.65
CA GLY A 747 -20.66 16.41 4.02
C GLY A 747 -20.77 17.54 2.99
N ALA A 748 -21.41 18.65 3.40
CA ALA A 748 -21.77 19.77 2.52
C ALA A 748 -20.57 20.61 2.00
N THR A 749 -19.38 20.34 2.52
CA THR A 749 -18.07 20.90 2.13
C THR A 749 -17.44 20.17 0.95
N CYS A 750 -17.92 18.96 0.62
CA CYS A 750 -17.61 18.34 -0.66
C CYS A 750 -18.29 19.12 -1.80
N PRO A 751 -17.67 19.22 -2.99
CA PRO A 751 -18.45 19.46 -4.20
C PRO A 751 -19.55 18.39 -4.24
N PRO A 752 -20.83 18.74 -4.46
CA PRO A 752 -21.86 17.73 -4.60
C PRO A 752 -21.47 16.84 -5.77
N THR A 753 -21.10 15.59 -5.46
CA THR A 753 -21.02 14.50 -6.42
C THR A 753 -22.42 14.39 -7.00
N LYS A 754 -22.67 15.07 -8.13
CA LYS A 754 -24.01 15.40 -8.63
C LYS A 754 -24.93 14.19 -8.42
N PRO A 755 -25.83 14.23 -7.41
CA PRO A 755 -26.72 13.12 -7.21
C PRO A 755 -27.48 12.94 -8.51
N ASN A 756 -27.71 11.69 -8.93
CA ASN A 756 -28.59 11.44 -10.06
C ASN A 756 -29.97 11.98 -9.66
N ALA A 757 -30.30 13.20 -10.09
CA ALA A 757 -31.47 13.93 -9.61
C ALA A 757 -32.62 13.70 -10.58
N CYS A 758 -33.81 13.38 -10.04
CA CYS A 758 -35.04 13.26 -10.80
C CYS A 758 -36.01 14.38 -10.43
N VAL A 759 -36.28 15.27 -11.37
CA VAL A 759 -37.14 16.44 -11.20
C VAL A 759 -38.34 16.34 -12.13
N ILE A 760 -39.54 16.65 -11.62
CA ILE A 760 -40.76 16.69 -12.42
C ILE A 760 -40.91 18.10 -13.03
N GLU A 761 -40.84 18.21 -14.37
CA GLU A 761 -41.05 19.48 -15.09
C GLU A 761 -42.49 19.98 -14.86
N PRO A 762 -42.72 21.12 -14.16
CA PRO A 762 -44.05 21.46 -13.62
C PRO A 762 -45.16 21.56 -14.66
N THR A 763 -44.83 22.03 -15.87
CA THR A 763 -45.80 22.29 -16.94
C THR A 763 -46.20 21.02 -17.70
N THR A 764 -45.26 20.08 -17.87
CA THR A 764 -45.40 18.91 -18.75
C THR A 764 -45.62 17.61 -17.98
N GLY A 765 -45.17 17.55 -16.71
CA GLY A 765 -45.08 16.30 -15.95
C GLY A 765 -43.97 15.35 -16.46
N ALA A 766 -43.05 15.85 -17.28
CA ALA A 766 -41.90 15.08 -17.77
C ALA A 766 -40.82 14.93 -16.70
N LEU A 767 -40.11 13.81 -16.73
CA LEU A 767 -39.02 13.51 -15.80
C LEU A 767 -37.69 13.99 -16.35
N VAL A 768 -37.19 15.11 -15.82
CA VAL A 768 -35.86 15.62 -16.12
C VAL A 768 -34.87 14.93 -15.20
N LEU A 769 -33.93 14.20 -15.80
CA LEU A 769 -32.79 13.62 -15.10
C LEU A 769 -31.56 14.53 -15.27
N SER A 770 -30.63 14.44 -14.33
CA SER A 770 -29.32 15.10 -14.42
C SER A 770 -28.27 14.37 -13.58
N GLY A 771 -26.99 14.54 -13.90
CA GLY A 771 -25.87 13.89 -13.20
C GLY A 771 -25.45 12.52 -13.77
N LEU A 772 -26.23 11.94 -14.68
CA LEU A 772 -25.87 10.68 -15.36
C LEU A 772 -24.63 10.86 -16.25
N ALA A 773 -23.80 9.82 -16.31
CA ALA A 773 -22.60 9.76 -17.15
C ALA A 773 -22.94 9.92 -18.65
N THR A 774 -21.96 10.36 -19.44
CA THR A 774 -22.06 10.79 -20.87
C THR A 774 -22.38 9.69 -21.89
N ASN A 775 -22.88 8.54 -21.46
CA ASN A 775 -23.28 7.41 -22.31
C ASN A 775 -24.81 7.35 -22.51
N ILE A 776 -25.26 6.51 -23.45
CA ILE A 776 -26.69 6.17 -23.57
C ILE A 776 -27.09 5.25 -22.40
N VAL A 777 -27.64 5.85 -21.35
CA VAL A 777 -28.16 5.15 -20.16
C VAL A 777 -29.63 4.86 -20.40
N CYS A 778 -30.14 3.67 -20.06
CA CYS A 778 -31.59 3.44 -20.13
C CYS A 778 -32.26 3.70 -18.81
N VAL A 779 -33.48 4.22 -18.86
CA VAL A 779 -34.30 4.54 -17.68
C VAL A 779 -35.69 3.93 -17.80
N GLN A 780 -36.21 3.44 -16.69
CA GLN A 780 -37.54 2.84 -16.60
C GLN A 780 -38.32 3.45 -15.45
N ARG A 781 -39.59 3.78 -15.69
CA ARG A 781 -40.53 4.11 -14.60
C ARG A 781 -41.21 2.85 -14.08
N THR A 782 -41.52 2.84 -12.79
CA THR A 782 -42.17 1.68 -12.14
C THR A 782 -43.64 1.50 -12.49
N ASP A 783 -44.30 2.56 -12.94
CA ASP A 783 -45.76 2.64 -13.10
C ASP A 783 -46.24 2.28 -14.52
N ASN A 784 -45.41 2.51 -15.55
CA ASN A 784 -45.73 2.14 -16.94
C ASN A 784 -44.70 1.20 -17.60
N TRP A 785 -43.63 0.82 -16.88
CA TRP A 785 -42.54 -0.07 -17.34
C TRP A 785 -41.82 0.34 -18.63
N ALA A 786 -42.12 1.52 -19.19
CA ALA A 786 -41.54 2.01 -20.43
C ALA A 786 -40.04 2.29 -20.25
N GLN A 787 -39.20 1.70 -21.09
CA GLN A 787 -37.77 1.94 -21.13
C GLN A 787 -37.45 3.04 -22.15
N GLN A 788 -36.61 4.01 -21.79
CA GLN A 788 -36.14 5.05 -22.70
C GLN A 788 -34.62 5.22 -22.64
N PRO A 789 -33.94 5.46 -23.78
CA PRO A 789 -32.55 5.89 -23.80
C PRO A 789 -32.44 7.37 -23.37
N VAL A 790 -31.50 7.63 -22.47
CA VAL A 790 -31.11 8.97 -22.01
C VAL A 790 -29.84 9.35 -22.76
N VAL A 791 -29.90 10.43 -23.51
CA VAL A 791 -28.74 11.03 -24.19
C VAL A 791 -28.46 12.37 -23.52
N ASN A 792 -27.21 12.63 -23.15
CA ASN A 792 -26.79 13.87 -22.47
C ASN A 792 -27.64 14.20 -21.22
N GLY A 793 -28.00 13.16 -20.46
CA GLY A 793 -28.64 13.26 -19.14
C GLY A 793 -30.17 13.45 -19.13
N LYS A 794 -30.85 13.78 -20.25
CA LYS A 794 -32.30 14.08 -20.25
C LYS A 794 -33.16 12.95 -20.84
N ALA A 795 -34.33 12.70 -20.23
CA ALA A 795 -35.35 11.74 -20.66
C ALA A 795 -36.72 12.44 -20.80
N ARG A 796 -37.69 11.86 -21.54
CA ARG A 796 -39.07 12.39 -21.65
C ARG A 796 -40.09 11.28 -21.96
N PHE A 797 -40.78 10.81 -20.92
CA PHE A 797 -41.84 9.78 -21.04
C PHE A 797 -43.16 10.39 -21.54
N ALA A 798 -43.80 9.73 -22.52
CA ALA A 798 -44.94 10.30 -23.24
C ALA A 798 -46.23 10.41 -22.40
N THR A 799 -46.63 9.34 -21.70
CA THR A 799 -47.81 9.30 -20.80
C THR A 799 -47.71 8.11 -19.82
N PRO A 800 -48.39 8.15 -18.65
CA PRO A 800 -49.04 9.31 -18.03
C PRO A 800 -47.99 10.29 -17.44
N ARG A 801 -48.43 11.49 -17.04
CA ARG A 801 -47.55 12.46 -16.34
C ARG A 801 -47.03 11.87 -15.03
N ALA A 802 -45.82 12.25 -14.62
CA ALA A 802 -45.29 11.88 -13.31
C ALA A 802 -45.90 12.74 -12.19
N VAL A 803 -46.01 12.16 -11.00
CA VAL A 803 -46.47 12.81 -9.76
C VAL A 803 -45.38 12.74 -8.67
N PRO A 804 -45.38 13.60 -7.64
CA PRO A 804 -44.45 13.49 -6.53
C PRO A 804 -44.41 12.06 -5.97
N GLY A 805 -43.21 11.53 -5.75
CA GLY A 805 -43.04 10.12 -5.33
C GLY A 805 -42.91 9.11 -6.47
N THR A 806 -42.98 9.53 -7.74
CA THR A 806 -42.73 8.66 -8.90
C THR A 806 -41.35 8.01 -8.79
N ARG A 807 -41.25 6.69 -8.95
CA ARG A 807 -39.98 5.96 -8.90
C ARG A 807 -39.40 5.73 -10.30
N VAL A 808 -38.11 5.99 -10.44
CA VAL A 808 -37.32 5.76 -11.66
C VAL A 808 -36.17 4.83 -11.35
N TYR A 809 -35.93 3.88 -12.24
CA TYR A 809 -34.73 3.04 -12.25
C TYR A 809 -33.80 3.48 -13.36
N GLY A 810 -32.53 3.74 -13.02
CA GLY A 810 -31.46 3.95 -13.99
C GLY A 810 -30.69 2.65 -14.25
N PHE A 811 -30.37 2.38 -15.51
CA PHE A 811 -29.71 1.16 -15.96
C PHE A 811 -28.48 1.45 -16.81
N SER A 812 -27.35 0.82 -16.48
CA SER A 812 -26.06 1.06 -17.13
C SER A 812 -25.83 0.28 -18.44
N GLY A 813 -26.86 -0.33 -19.03
CA GLY A 813 -26.71 -1.11 -20.25
C GLY A 813 -28.02 -1.68 -20.82
N MET A 814 -27.96 -1.96 -22.13
CA MET A 814 -28.95 -2.72 -22.90
C MET A 814 -28.31 -4.03 -23.37
N ASN A 815 -29.11 -5.10 -23.49
CA ASN A 815 -28.69 -6.29 -24.24
C ASN A 815 -28.85 -6.10 -25.76
N SER A 816 -28.47 -7.10 -26.55
CA SER A 816 -28.63 -7.13 -28.02
C SER A 816 -30.09 -7.05 -28.51
N TYR A 817 -31.07 -7.13 -27.60
CA TYR A 817 -32.50 -7.00 -27.88
C TYR A 817 -33.09 -5.68 -27.36
N GLY A 818 -32.24 -4.73 -26.93
CA GLY A 818 -32.65 -3.40 -26.46
C GLY A 818 -33.22 -3.36 -25.03
N ALA A 819 -33.23 -4.47 -24.29
CA ALA A 819 -33.77 -4.51 -22.93
C ALA A 819 -32.72 -4.08 -21.89
N CYS A 820 -33.13 -3.24 -20.94
CA CYS A 820 -32.34 -2.86 -19.77
C CYS A 820 -31.84 -4.08 -18.97
N THR A 821 -30.52 -4.19 -18.74
CA THR A 821 -29.93 -5.37 -18.06
C THR A 821 -29.48 -5.13 -16.62
N THR A 822 -28.97 -3.94 -16.29
CA THR A 822 -28.24 -3.71 -15.03
C THR A 822 -28.75 -2.47 -14.32
N LYS A 823 -29.63 -2.65 -13.33
CA LYS A 823 -30.16 -1.56 -12.48
C LYS A 823 -29.03 -1.03 -11.58
N VAL A 824 -28.69 0.24 -11.72
CA VAL A 824 -27.60 0.90 -10.95
C VAL A 824 -28.09 1.92 -9.94
N VAL A 825 -29.31 2.46 -10.11
CA VAL A 825 -29.90 3.40 -9.14
C VAL A 825 -31.42 3.31 -9.13
N GLN A 826 -32.02 3.61 -7.99
CA GLN A 826 -33.45 3.89 -7.84
C GLN A 826 -33.60 5.30 -7.30
N LEU A 827 -34.39 6.11 -7.99
CA LEU A 827 -34.68 7.50 -7.64
C LEU A 827 -36.16 7.65 -7.33
N THR A 828 -36.47 8.51 -6.37
CA THR A 828 -37.81 9.05 -6.15
C THR A 828 -37.80 10.47 -6.71
N CYS A 829 -38.76 10.80 -7.57
CA CYS A 829 -38.81 12.11 -8.22
C CYS A 829 -39.61 13.11 -7.40
N GLU A 830 -39.07 14.31 -7.29
CA GLU A 830 -39.64 15.42 -6.53
C GLU A 830 -40.09 16.53 -7.49
N THR A 831 -41.03 17.36 -7.05
CA THR A 831 -41.33 18.64 -7.70
C THR A 831 -40.26 19.67 -7.33
N PRO A 832 -39.75 20.44 -8.28
CA PRO A 832 -38.75 21.50 -8.03
C PRO A 832 -39.33 22.67 -7.25
#